data_AF-A0A8J6J7B8-F1
#
_entry.id   AF-A0A8J6J7B8-F1
#
_cell.length_a   1.000
_cell.length_b   1.000
_cell.length_c   1.000
_cell.angle_alpha   90.00
_cell.angle_beta   90.00
_cell.angle_gamma   90.00
#
_symmetry.space_group_name_H-M   'P 1'
#
loop_
_entity.id
_entity.type
_entity.pdbx_description
1 polymer ?
#
loop_
_entity_poly.entity_id
_entity_poly.type
_entity_poly.pdbx_seq_one_letter_code
_entity_poly.pdbx_strand_id
1 'polypeptide(L)'
;MLRAGQDGKERCGMKRLLAAVLCLVLVCAAAARAAEPEQALWTRSEGDGDYVTIRVPCPEGEQLPWAQTRKLCVRYADTGEPVALCSNYYRGYLFATVPAAQAGRTLEAGLGEPVRFADHITVWEGVEYYDAPIGTDELNLRGVLRGDGSGNLNAGAVITRAEAFALIVRLLGIPEEGEIWAEWYDANGKSTGYDDVAPGAWYVPVAAAARACGLAAPDALFHPERPVTRGEFTVMLYRAMRAVGWLEAPQGDEKLVLADGEDLPDWAREAYLAFDRGDLGIVTFRDTGGRDSEGFPLQERLAEPGRGATRGEIIEFLYSALRRLPWYPLPEAIEWGFDRAMPVIDGSTSTYPYTKAVYGAFFSNFENHPQYPESHSKSHESYQRLIDGAADVLFAATLPSEALKAQAAEAGVQLECIPIAYDAMVFFTNAENPVLGLTQRQIQDLYVYGKYTNWNQVGGPNAQLLPYRRNADSGSHALMEQYFLEGGKLSLSPNVHNVLTSYAMSSALTDVAQALRTDPAAYAIGYSVFYYYVNSSWLLDDAGGGELKLLSVDGVMPSDSTIADGSYPLAGYNYVVLRSDEPEDSPARRLAAFMLGEAGQSRVANAGFGPLSGGPKADFERDFPDWSPDEIFPAGSSYVVLAWDRGSAVLRASGLVRSVADGRWHELVANQCPAPAGEGVAAAVLGPPGCTVVFGSVGRELRGDLTVRLSYDGGQVLTQTVYPGRTFHFLLEGQVELEGLELLARDGQSLGSWKP
;
A
#
# COMPACT_ATOMS: atom_id res chain seq x y z
N MET A 1 41.33 53.94 -44.35
CA MET A 1 40.07 53.28 -44.77
C MET A 1 40.42 51.93 -45.36
N LEU A 2 39.65 50.88 -45.04
CA LEU A 2 39.93 49.44 -45.25
C LEU A 2 40.76 48.76 -44.13
N ARG A 3 40.19 48.67 -42.93
CA ARG A 3 40.42 47.60 -41.93
C ARG A 3 39.48 47.72 -40.71
N ALA A 4 38.17 47.81 -40.98
CA ALA A 4 37.12 47.77 -39.95
C ALA A 4 35.82 47.12 -40.45
N GLY A 5 35.90 46.24 -41.47
CA GLY A 5 34.73 45.69 -42.15
C GLY A 5 34.74 44.18 -42.40
N GLN A 6 35.74 43.44 -41.93
CA GLN A 6 35.82 41.97 -42.12
C GLN A 6 35.64 41.16 -40.82
N ASP A 7 35.92 41.71 -39.64
CA ASP A 7 35.78 40.94 -38.37
C ASP A 7 34.33 40.73 -37.91
N GLY A 8 33.37 41.47 -38.47
CA GLY A 8 31.94 41.34 -38.15
C GLY A 8 31.24 40.18 -38.88
N LYS A 9 31.76 39.74 -40.03
CA LYS A 9 31.13 38.64 -40.81
C LYS A 9 31.68 37.26 -40.43
N GLU A 10 32.95 37.13 -40.06
CA GLU A 10 33.52 35.84 -39.62
C GLU A 10 33.02 35.43 -38.23
N ARG A 11 32.84 36.36 -37.28
CA ARG A 11 32.26 36.05 -35.96
C ARG A 11 30.78 35.64 -36.02
N CYS A 12 30.03 36.11 -37.01
CA CYS A 12 28.63 35.73 -37.21
C CYS A 12 28.50 34.35 -37.88
N GLY A 13 29.38 34.05 -38.85
CA GLY A 13 29.44 32.72 -39.48
C GLY A 13 29.87 31.61 -38.51
N MET A 14 30.85 31.89 -37.64
CA MET A 14 31.36 30.90 -36.68
C MET A 14 30.38 30.60 -35.54
N LYS A 15 29.58 31.59 -35.11
CA LYS A 15 28.47 31.36 -34.15
C LYS A 15 27.32 30.55 -34.78
N ARG A 16 27.03 30.74 -36.07
CA ARG A 16 26.03 29.94 -36.78
C ARG A 16 26.51 28.51 -37.05
N LEU A 17 27.80 28.30 -37.29
CA LEU A 17 28.38 26.96 -37.40
C LEU A 17 28.42 26.24 -36.03
N LEU A 18 28.77 26.95 -34.93
CA LEU A 18 28.72 26.36 -33.59
C LEU A 18 27.30 26.04 -33.13
N ALA A 19 26.32 26.90 -33.46
CA ALA A 19 24.91 26.65 -33.18
C ALA A 19 24.34 25.50 -34.04
N ALA A 20 24.79 25.34 -35.30
CA ALA A 20 24.39 24.22 -36.14
C ALA A 20 25.03 22.89 -35.67
N VAL A 21 26.26 22.92 -35.17
CA VAL A 21 26.93 21.74 -34.58
C VAL A 21 26.35 21.41 -33.19
N LEU A 22 26.01 22.39 -32.35
CA LEU A 22 25.29 22.15 -31.10
C LEU A 22 23.87 21.67 -31.33
N CYS A 23 23.15 22.19 -32.34
CA CYS A 23 21.84 21.66 -32.71
C CYS A 23 21.97 20.27 -33.33
N LEU A 24 23.03 19.92 -34.06
CA LEU A 24 23.23 18.55 -34.52
C LEU A 24 23.59 17.60 -33.36
N VAL A 25 24.35 18.06 -32.34
CA VAL A 25 24.66 17.26 -31.14
C VAL A 25 23.42 17.14 -30.23
N LEU A 26 22.56 18.15 -30.14
CA LEU A 26 21.30 18.11 -29.38
C LEU A 26 20.19 17.35 -30.11
N VAL A 27 20.12 17.42 -31.44
CA VAL A 27 19.20 16.60 -32.25
C VAL A 27 19.71 15.16 -32.35
N CYS A 28 21.02 14.92 -32.32
CA CYS A 28 21.56 13.57 -32.16
C CYS A 28 21.46 13.05 -30.72
N ALA A 29 21.45 13.90 -29.67
CA ALA A 29 21.17 13.46 -28.30
C ALA A 29 19.66 13.21 -28.07
N ALA A 30 18.78 13.92 -28.77
CA ALA A 30 17.35 13.65 -28.79
C ALA A 30 16.99 12.43 -29.66
N ALA A 31 17.78 12.13 -30.70
CA ALA A 31 17.66 10.92 -31.52
C ALA A 31 18.48 9.72 -31.00
N ALA A 32 19.43 9.92 -30.08
CA ALA A 32 20.14 8.88 -29.33
C ALA A 32 19.54 8.63 -27.94
N ARG A 33 18.34 9.18 -27.69
CA ARG A 33 17.38 8.61 -26.72
C ARG A 33 16.50 7.52 -27.36
N ALA A 34 16.84 7.12 -28.59
CA ALA A 34 16.50 5.83 -29.15
C ALA A 34 17.77 4.95 -29.06
N ALA A 35 17.63 3.82 -28.36
CA ALA A 35 18.68 2.89 -27.94
C ALA A 35 19.45 3.29 -26.67
N GLU A 36 18.73 3.59 -25.57
CA GLU A 36 19.11 2.89 -24.32
C GLU A 36 19.10 1.38 -24.64
N PRO A 37 20.05 0.56 -24.13
CA PRO A 37 19.88 -0.89 -24.27
C PRO A 37 18.47 -1.18 -23.78
N GLU A 38 17.63 -1.81 -24.61
CA GLU A 38 16.28 -2.24 -24.25
C GLU A 38 16.34 -2.67 -22.79
N GLN A 39 15.84 -1.83 -21.87
CA GLN A 39 15.87 -2.20 -20.47
C GLN A 39 15.05 -3.47 -20.45
N ALA A 40 15.72 -4.61 -20.22
CA ALA A 40 15.06 -5.89 -20.24
C ALA A 40 13.80 -5.74 -19.40
N LEU A 41 12.64 -5.98 -20.04
CA LEU A 41 11.36 -5.80 -19.37
C LEU A 41 11.41 -6.60 -18.07
N TRP A 42 10.85 -6.04 -17.00
CA TRP A 42 10.74 -6.79 -15.76
C TRP A 42 9.99 -8.09 -16.04
N THR A 43 10.55 -9.21 -15.59
CA THR A 43 9.95 -10.53 -15.72
C THR A 43 10.08 -11.32 -14.43
N ARG A 44 9.11 -12.22 -14.19
CA ARG A 44 9.11 -13.18 -13.08
C ARG A 44 8.63 -14.53 -13.59
N SER A 45 9.39 -15.59 -13.31
CA SER A 45 8.91 -16.97 -13.49
C SER A 45 7.85 -17.28 -12.44
N GLU A 46 6.74 -17.87 -12.87
CA GLU A 46 5.64 -18.27 -12.00
C GLU A 46 5.60 -19.80 -11.85
N GLY A 47 5.13 -20.27 -10.69
CA GLY A 47 5.00 -21.70 -10.39
C GLY A 47 6.33 -22.45 -10.59
N ASP A 48 6.28 -23.57 -11.29
CA ASP A 48 7.46 -24.39 -11.62
C ASP A 48 8.27 -23.85 -12.81
N GLY A 49 7.97 -22.63 -13.27
CA GLY A 49 8.61 -21.99 -14.43
C GLY A 49 7.87 -22.21 -15.76
N ASP A 50 6.68 -22.80 -15.72
CA ASP A 50 5.82 -23.02 -16.90
C ASP A 50 5.19 -21.72 -17.43
N TYR A 51 5.13 -20.69 -16.59
CA TYR A 51 4.60 -19.37 -16.92
C TYR A 51 5.62 -18.27 -16.60
N VAL A 52 5.56 -17.17 -17.34
CA VAL A 52 6.36 -15.97 -17.13
C VAL A 52 5.44 -14.75 -17.12
N THR A 53 5.50 -13.98 -16.05
CA THR A 53 4.88 -12.65 -15.98
C THR A 53 5.83 -11.62 -16.54
N ILE A 54 5.34 -10.77 -17.45
CA ILE A 54 6.10 -9.72 -18.14
C ILE A 54 5.42 -8.39 -17.88
N ARG A 55 6.20 -7.38 -17.46
CA ARG A 55 5.72 -6.00 -17.35
C ARG A 55 5.68 -5.36 -18.74
N VAL A 56 4.49 -4.94 -19.17
CA VAL A 56 4.23 -4.31 -20.47
C VAL A 56 4.01 -2.81 -20.26
N PRO A 57 4.87 -1.93 -20.80
CA PRO A 57 4.68 -0.48 -20.73
C PRO A 57 3.37 -0.03 -21.41
N CYS A 58 2.66 0.89 -20.77
CA CYS A 58 1.45 1.54 -21.26
C CYS A 58 1.32 2.95 -20.64
N PRO A 59 2.28 3.86 -20.90
CA PRO A 59 2.27 5.21 -20.31
C PRO A 59 1.05 6.04 -20.73
N GLU A 60 0.45 5.74 -21.89
CA GLU A 60 -0.76 6.40 -22.37
C GLU A 60 -1.94 6.21 -21.42
N GLY A 61 -1.94 5.12 -20.64
CA GLY A 61 -2.98 4.82 -19.67
C GLY A 61 -3.11 5.87 -18.56
N GLU A 62 -2.06 6.66 -18.26
CA GLU A 62 -2.10 7.72 -17.24
C GLU A 62 -3.03 8.86 -17.62
N GLN A 63 -3.26 9.05 -18.92
CA GLN A 63 -4.08 10.11 -19.47
C GLN A 63 -5.54 9.67 -19.67
N LEU A 64 -5.82 8.37 -19.49
CA LEU A 64 -7.15 7.82 -19.73
C LEU A 64 -8.06 7.98 -18.50
N PRO A 65 -9.37 8.26 -18.69
CA PRO A 65 -10.35 8.13 -17.64
C PRO A 65 -10.39 6.70 -17.09
N TRP A 66 -10.74 6.54 -15.81
CA TRP A 66 -10.85 5.23 -15.16
C TRP A 66 -11.71 4.21 -15.94
N ALA A 67 -12.79 4.66 -16.57
CA ALA A 67 -13.64 3.78 -17.37
C ALA A 67 -12.92 3.22 -18.62
N GLN A 68 -11.97 3.97 -19.19
CA GLN A 68 -11.18 3.54 -20.35
C GLN A 68 -9.96 2.71 -19.94
N THR A 69 -9.37 2.95 -18.76
CA THR A 69 -8.24 2.10 -18.29
C THR A 69 -8.65 0.65 -18.08
N ARG A 70 -9.93 0.38 -17.77
CA ARG A 70 -10.49 -0.99 -17.71
C ARG A 70 -10.55 -1.70 -19.06
N LYS A 71 -10.49 -0.96 -20.17
CA LYS A 71 -10.47 -1.50 -21.53
C LYS A 71 -9.07 -1.75 -22.07
N LEU A 72 -8.04 -1.41 -21.31
CA LEU A 72 -6.66 -1.72 -21.69
C LEU A 72 -6.42 -3.23 -21.60
N CYS A 73 -5.81 -3.79 -22.64
CA CYS A 73 -5.48 -5.20 -22.75
C CYS A 73 -4.10 -5.37 -23.39
N VAL A 74 -3.53 -6.56 -23.23
CA VAL A 74 -2.27 -6.94 -23.87
C VAL A 74 -2.55 -7.94 -24.98
N ARG A 75 -1.85 -7.81 -26.11
CA ARG A 75 -1.93 -8.70 -27.28
C ARG A 75 -0.54 -9.11 -27.74
N TYR A 76 -0.46 -10.24 -28.43
CA TYR A 76 0.72 -10.61 -29.20
C TYR A 76 0.79 -9.74 -30.45
N ALA A 77 1.91 -9.04 -30.68
CA ALA A 77 2.03 -8.07 -31.77
C ALA A 77 2.02 -8.70 -33.17
N ASP A 78 2.40 -9.98 -33.27
CA ASP A 78 2.42 -10.74 -34.53
C ASP A 78 1.05 -11.26 -34.96
N THR A 79 0.20 -11.68 -34.01
CA THR A 79 -1.12 -12.28 -34.31
C THR A 79 -2.31 -11.38 -33.94
N GLY A 80 -2.12 -10.38 -33.09
CA GLY A 80 -3.19 -9.55 -32.51
C GLY A 80 -4.05 -10.30 -31.48
N GLU A 81 -3.71 -11.55 -31.17
CA GLU A 81 -4.42 -12.38 -30.20
C GLU A 81 -4.26 -11.81 -28.79
N PRO A 82 -5.33 -11.78 -27.98
CA PRO A 82 -5.26 -11.27 -26.62
C PRO A 82 -4.50 -12.22 -25.69
N VAL A 83 -3.80 -11.63 -24.72
CA VAL A 83 -3.20 -12.36 -23.60
C VAL A 83 -4.23 -12.46 -22.47
N ALA A 84 -4.60 -13.70 -22.14
CA ALA A 84 -5.71 -13.97 -21.22
C ALA A 84 -5.40 -13.60 -19.76
N LEU A 85 -4.23 -14.02 -19.24
CA LEU A 85 -3.75 -13.69 -17.90
C LEU A 85 -3.08 -12.31 -17.87
N CYS A 86 -3.84 -11.29 -18.25
CA CYS A 86 -3.41 -9.90 -18.19
C CYS A 86 -4.00 -9.19 -16.97
N SER A 87 -3.21 -8.34 -16.33
CA SER A 87 -3.65 -7.50 -15.22
C SER A 87 -4.60 -6.39 -15.67
N ASN A 88 -5.19 -5.69 -14.69
CA ASN A 88 -5.70 -4.34 -14.92
C ASN A 88 -4.53 -3.35 -14.99
N TYR A 89 -4.81 -2.11 -15.39
CA TYR A 89 -3.81 -1.05 -15.48
C TYR A 89 -3.26 -0.64 -14.11
N TYR A 90 -1.92 -0.57 -14.01
CA TYR A 90 -1.17 -0.14 -12.82
C TYR A 90 -0.12 0.93 -13.22
N ARG A 91 -0.46 2.21 -13.06
CA ARG A 91 0.47 3.37 -13.10
C ARG A 91 1.57 3.27 -14.17
N GLY A 92 1.15 3.28 -15.43
CA GLY A 92 2.03 3.25 -16.60
C GLY A 92 2.26 1.85 -17.15
N TYR A 93 1.71 0.80 -16.53
CA TYR A 93 1.99 -0.58 -16.88
C TYR A 93 0.77 -1.50 -16.85
N LEU A 94 0.86 -2.58 -17.64
CA LEU A 94 0.09 -3.81 -17.49
C LEU A 94 1.08 -4.95 -17.22
N PHE A 95 0.57 -6.06 -16.70
CA PHE A 95 1.35 -7.27 -16.50
C PHE A 95 0.68 -8.42 -17.25
N ALA A 96 1.46 -9.12 -18.06
CA ALA A 96 1.00 -10.21 -18.90
C ALA A 96 1.69 -11.50 -18.48
N THR A 97 0.90 -12.48 -18.03
CA THR A 97 1.40 -13.81 -17.71
C THR A 97 1.17 -14.72 -18.90
N VAL A 98 2.23 -15.25 -19.46
CA VAL A 98 2.21 -16.07 -20.68
C VAL A 98 2.87 -17.41 -20.42
N PRO A 99 2.51 -18.48 -21.15
CA PRO A 99 3.29 -19.71 -21.13
C PRO A 99 4.76 -19.42 -21.43
N ALA A 100 5.69 -20.05 -20.72
CA ALA A 100 7.12 -19.76 -20.84
C ALA A 100 7.65 -19.94 -22.28
N ALA A 101 7.07 -20.88 -23.04
CA ALA A 101 7.36 -21.08 -24.46
C ALA A 101 7.01 -19.87 -25.35
N GLN A 102 6.13 -18.98 -24.88
CA GLN A 102 5.67 -17.78 -25.58
C GLN A 102 6.29 -16.49 -25.03
N ALA A 103 7.11 -16.55 -23.97
CA ALA A 103 7.70 -15.38 -23.31
C ALA A 103 8.62 -14.52 -24.21
N GLY A 104 9.16 -15.11 -25.29
CA GLY A 104 9.97 -14.40 -26.28
C GLY A 104 9.17 -13.66 -27.35
N ARG A 105 7.84 -13.77 -27.37
CA ARG A 105 6.98 -13.06 -28.34
C ARG A 105 6.80 -11.61 -27.91
N THR A 106 6.76 -10.70 -28.88
CA THR A 106 6.52 -9.28 -28.63
C THR A 106 5.08 -9.05 -28.18
N LEU A 107 4.93 -8.32 -27.08
CA LEU A 107 3.64 -7.94 -26.50
C LEU A 107 3.39 -6.45 -26.69
N GLU A 108 2.14 -6.10 -26.98
CA GLU A 108 1.69 -4.70 -27.07
C GLU A 108 0.48 -4.47 -26.18
N ALA A 109 0.46 -3.30 -25.51
CA ALA A 109 -0.69 -2.84 -24.74
C ALA A 109 -1.53 -1.87 -25.58
N GLY A 110 -2.86 -1.97 -25.46
CA GLY A 110 -3.76 -1.07 -26.17
C GLY A 110 -5.20 -1.13 -25.68
N LEU A 111 -5.97 -0.12 -26.09
CA LEU A 111 -7.41 -0.08 -25.86
C LEU A 111 -8.10 -1.14 -26.72
N GLY A 112 -8.89 -1.98 -26.08
CA GLY A 112 -9.81 -2.89 -26.75
C GLY A 112 -11.24 -2.36 -26.75
N GLU A 113 -12.07 -2.91 -27.63
CA GLU A 113 -13.52 -2.71 -27.59
C GLU A 113 -14.21 -4.03 -27.27
N PRO A 114 -14.84 -4.17 -26.09
CA PRO A 114 -15.52 -5.39 -25.70
C PRO A 114 -16.79 -5.58 -26.54
N VAL A 115 -17.14 -6.84 -26.78
CA VAL A 115 -18.42 -7.22 -27.37
C VAL A 115 -19.53 -6.99 -26.35
N ARG A 116 -20.60 -6.28 -26.75
CA ARG A 116 -21.82 -6.17 -25.95
C ARG A 116 -22.79 -7.27 -26.33
N PHE A 117 -23.12 -8.11 -25.37
CA PHE A 117 -24.01 -9.27 -25.58
C PHE A 117 -25.48 -8.83 -25.63
N ALA A 118 -26.22 -9.35 -26.61
CA ALA A 118 -27.56 -8.85 -26.97
C ALA A 118 -28.59 -9.04 -25.85
N ASP A 119 -28.49 -10.12 -25.08
CA ASP A 119 -29.37 -10.46 -23.97
C ASP A 119 -29.13 -9.65 -22.69
N HIS A 120 -28.09 -8.80 -22.66
CA HIS A 120 -27.79 -7.89 -21.55
C HIS A 120 -27.93 -6.41 -21.92
N ILE A 121 -28.47 -6.13 -23.09
CA ILE A 121 -28.82 -4.77 -23.51
C ILE A 121 -30.30 -4.52 -23.17
N THR A 122 -30.54 -3.58 -22.28
CA THR A 122 -31.90 -3.13 -21.93
C THR A 122 -32.11 -1.68 -22.37
N VAL A 123 -33.31 -1.33 -22.80
CA VAL A 123 -33.65 0.05 -23.16
C VAL A 123 -34.69 0.57 -22.18
N TRP A 124 -34.33 1.58 -21.40
CA TRP A 124 -35.22 2.24 -20.45
C TRP A 124 -35.30 3.73 -20.77
N GLU A 125 -36.52 4.24 -20.96
CA GLU A 125 -36.80 5.63 -21.39
C GLU A 125 -36.01 6.09 -22.64
N GLY A 126 -35.72 5.17 -23.55
CA GLY A 126 -34.97 5.46 -24.78
C GLY A 126 -33.45 5.52 -24.59
N VAL A 127 -32.96 5.25 -23.38
CA VAL A 127 -31.53 5.09 -23.06
C VAL A 127 -31.20 3.61 -23.01
N GLU A 128 -30.11 3.23 -23.68
CA GLU A 128 -29.61 1.87 -23.66
C GLU A 128 -28.69 1.65 -22.44
N TYR A 129 -28.95 0.59 -21.69
CA TYR A 129 -28.19 0.15 -20.53
C TYR A 129 -27.56 -1.22 -20.82
N TYR A 130 -26.31 -1.38 -20.41
CA TYR A 130 -25.64 -2.67 -20.40
C TYR A 130 -25.62 -3.21 -18.97
N ASP A 131 -26.28 -4.33 -18.73
CA ASP A 131 -26.36 -4.93 -17.40
C ASP A 131 -25.82 -6.36 -17.42
N ALA A 132 -24.51 -6.49 -17.66
CA ALA A 132 -23.80 -7.77 -17.67
C ALA A 132 -23.05 -8.01 -16.34
N PRO A 133 -22.81 -9.27 -15.95
CA PRO A 133 -22.01 -9.61 -14.76
C PRO A 133 -20.65 -8.90 -14.74
N ILE A 134 -20.17 -8.54 -13.55
CA ILE A 134 -18.91 -7.80 -13.42
C ILE A 134 -17.73 -8.63 -13.95
N GLY A 135 -16.89 -8.04 -14.81
CA GLY A 135 -15.78 -8.74 -15.45
C GLY A 135 -16.08 -9.26 -16.86
N THR A 136 -17.33 -9.15 -17.35
CA THR A 136 -17.72 -9.58 -18.71
C THR A 136 -16.85 -8.94 -19.79
N ASP A 137 -16.71 -7.62 -19.76
CA ASP A 137 -15.92 -6.87 -20.75
C ASP A 137 -14.45 -7.23 -20.67
N GLU A 138 -13.88 -7.31 -19.46
CA GLU A 138 -12.49 -7.64 -19.24
C GLU A 138 -12.14 -9.06 -19.72
N LEU A 139 -12.97 -10.05 -19.40
CA LEU A 139 -12.77 -11.43 -19.87
C LEU A 139 -12.95 -11.56 -21.39
N ASN A 140 -13.83 -10.75 -21.99
CA ASN A 140 -13.98 -10.72 -23.45
C ASN A 140 -12.75 -10.12 -24.13
N LEU A 141 -12.25 -8.98 -23.63
CA LEU A 141 -11.04 -8.34 -24.14
C LEU A 141 -9.81 -9.23 -24.02
N ARG A 142 -9.78 -10.10 -23.00
CA ARG A 142 -8.74 -11.12 -22.74
C ARG A 142 -8.92 -12.40 -23.55
N GLY A 143 -9.94 -12.48 -24.41
CA GLY A 143 -10.22 -13.65 -25.27
C GLY A 143 -10.77 -14.88 -24.54
N VAL A 144 -11.05 -14.77 -23.24
CA VAL A 144 -11.59 -15.86 -22.41
C VAL A 144 -13.07 -16.05 -22.70
N LEU A 145 -13.82 -14.95 -22.79
CA LEU A 145 -15.28 -14.95 -22.97
C LEU A 145 -15.68 -14.56 -24.40
N ARG A 146 -16.49 -15.39 -25.06
CA ARG A 146 -16.92 -15.17 -26.46
C ARG A 146 -18.45 -15.10 -26.67
N GLY A 147 -19.24 -15.52 -25.68
CA GLY A 147 -20.69 -15.72 -25.83
C GLY A 147 -21.04 -16.94 -26.70
N ASP A 148 -22.31 -17.08 -27.05
CA ASP A 148 -22.79 -18.10 -27.96
C ASP A 148 -22.74 -17.64 -29.44
N GLY A 149 -23.04 -18.55 -30.37
CA GLY A 149 -23.07 -18.26 -31.81
C GLY A 149 -24.19 -17.29 -32.24
N SER A 150 -25.09 -16.91 -31.33
CA SER A 150 -26.18 -15.94 -31.55
C SER A 150 -25.85 -14.55 -30.97
N GLY A 151 -24.68 -14.39 -30.34
CA GLY A 151 -24.27 -13.14 -29.71
C GLY A 151 -24.84 -12.91 -28.31
N ASN A 152 -25.33 -13.96 -27.65
CA ASN A 152 -25.82 -13.89 -26.26
C ASN A 152 -24.75 -14.34 -25.27
N LEU A 153 -24.80 -13.78 -24.06
CA LEU A 153 -24.00 -14.21 -22.93
C LEU A 153 -24.61 -15.42 -22.24
N ASN A 154 -25.93 -15.43 -22.07
CA ASN A 154 -26.69 -16.41 -21.29
C ASN A 154 -26.20 -16.49 -19.82
N ALA A 155 -26.05 -15.35 -19.13
CA ALA A 155 -25.44 -15.32 -17.79
C ALA A 155 -26.13 -16.22 -16.75
N GLY A 156 -27.46 -16.36 -16.81
CA GLY A 156 -28.23 -17.18 -15.87
C GLY A 156 -28.20 -18.69 -16.14
N ALA A 157 -27.64 -19.13 -17.28
CA ALA A 157 -27.62 -20.55 -17.61
C ALA A 157 -26.50 -21.28 -16.85
N VAL A 158 -26.81 -22.48 -16.35
CA VAL A 158 -25.81 -23.40 -15.79
C VAL A 158 -24.92 -23.89 -16.92
N ILE A 159 -23.61 -23.77 -16.75
CA ILE A 159 -22.66 -24.14 -17.80
C ILE A 159 -22.46 -25.65 -17.90
N THR A 160 -22.12 -26.11 -19.09
CA THR A 160 -21.72 -27.50 -19.31
C THR A 160 -20.23 -27.71 -19.01
N ARG A 161 -19.82 -28.97 -18.89
CA ARG A 161 -18.42 -29.34 -18.67
C ARG A 161 -17.51 -28.91 -19.82
N ALA A 162 -17.99 -28.99 -21.06
CA ALA A 162 -17.27 -28.47 -22.22
C ALA A 162 -17.03 -26.96 -22.12
N GLU A 163 -18.04 -26.19 -21.72
CA GLU A 163 -17.93 -24.75 -21.52
C GLU A 163 -16.99 -24.38 -20.37
N ALA A 164 -17.04 -25.13 -19.26
CA ALA A 164 -16.14 -24.93 -18.12
C ALA A 164 -14.68 -25.09 -18.53
N PHE A 165 -14.35 -26.17 -19.25
CA PHE A 165 -13.00 -26.37 -19.77
C PHE A 165 -12.62 -25.34 -20.83
N ALA A 166 -13.54 -24.90 -21.68
CA ALA A 166 -13.24 -23.88 -22.68
C ALA A 166 -12.81 -22.57 -22.03
N LEU A 167 -13.48 -22.15 -20.94
CA LEU A 167 -13.09 -20.97 -20.18
C LEU A 167 -11.70 -21.14 -19.54
N ILE A 168 -11.41 -22.29 -18.92
CA ILE A 168 -10.12 -22.55 -18.27
C ILE A 168 -8.97 -22.67 -19.28
N VAL A 169 -9.15 -23.39 -20.39
CA VAL A 169 -8.14 -23.56 -21.45
C VAL A 169 -7.76 -22.21 -22.05
N ARG A 170 -8.76 -21.37 -22.35
CA ARG A 170 -8.52 -20.00 -22.85
C ARG A 170 -7.87 -19.12 -21.82
N LEU A 171 -8.31 -19.19 -20.56
CA LEU A 171 -7.70 -18.45 -19.45
C LEU A 171 -6.21 -18.75 -19.35
N LEU A 172 -5.83 -20.02 -19.47
CA LEU A 172 -4.44 -20.48 -19.38
C LEU A 172 -3.60 -20.21 -20.64
N GLY A 173 -4.19 -19.63 -21.69
CA GLY A 173 -3.52 -19.38 -22.97
C GLY A 173 -3.04 -20.65 -23.66
N ILE A 174 -3.67 -21.80 -23.38
CA ILE A 174 -3.31 -23.08 -23.98
C ILE A 174 -3.82 -23.06 -25.44
N PRO A 175 -2.95 -23.29 -26.44
CA PRO A 175 -3.36 -23.32 -27.83
C PRO A 175 -4.47 -24.35 -28.05
N GLU A 176 -5.61 -23.89 -28.57
CA GLU A 176 -6.66 -24.74 -29.12
C GLU A 176 -6.29 -25.21 -30.54
N GLU A 177 -5.11 -24.86 -31.07
CA GLU A 177 -4.67 -25.18 -32.44
C GLU A 177 -3.45 -26.11 -32.44
N GLY A 178 -3.63 -27.33 -32.99
CA GLY A 178 -2.56 -28.31 -33.15
C GLY A 178 -3.11 -29.66 -33.64
N GLU A 179 -2.30 -30.45 -34.35
CA GLU A 179 -2.67 -31.80 -34.83
C GLU A 179 -2.94 -32.82 -33.68
N ILE A 180 -2.95 -32.37 -32.41
CA ILE A 180 -3.10 -33.19 -31.20
C ILE A 180 -4.37 -34.05 -31.23
N TRP A 181 -5.49 -33.50 -31.74
CA TRP A 181 -6.74 -34.25 -31.88
C TRP A 181 -6.96 -34.81 -33.29
N ALA A 182 -6.09 -34.52 -34.26
CA ALA A 182 -6.19 -35.13 -35.59
C ALA A 182 -5.99 -36.66 -35.51
N GLU A 183 -5.16 -37.11 -34.55
CA GLU A 183 -4.94 -38.53 -34.23
C GLU A 183 -6.04 -39.14 -33.35
N TRP A 184 -6.98 -38.33 -32.83
CA TRP A 184 -8.07 -38.85 -32.01
C TRP A 184 -9.06 -39.67 -32.81
N TYR A 185 -9.07 -39.60 -34.14
CA TYR A 185 -10.09 -40.29 -34.92
C TYR A 185 -9.43 -41.30 -35.84
N ASP A 186 -9.84 -42.57 -35.69
CA ASP A 186 -9.42 -43.60 -36.64
C ASP A 186 -10.07 -43.40 -38.02
N ALA A 187 -9.68 -44.22 -39.00
CA ALA A 187 -10.21 -44.14 -40.37
C ALA A 187 -11.75 -44.35 -40.46
N ASN A 188 -12.40 -44.82 -39.41
CA ASN A 188 -13.85 -44.99 -39.31
C ASN A 188 -14.53 -43.89 -38.48
N GLY A 189 -13.79 -42.87 -38.04
CA GLY A 189 -14.30 -41.78 -37.21
C GLY A 189 -14.55 -42.14 -35.75
N LYS A 190 -14.02 -43.28 -35.28
CA LYS A 190 -14.09 -43.65 -33.86
C LYS A 190 -13.03 -42.87 -33.08
N SER A 191 -13.45 -42.26 -31.98
CA SER A 191 -12.54 -41.57 -31.06
C SER A 191 -11.59 -42.55 -30.37
N THR A 192 -10.30 -42.24 -30.36
CA THR A 192 -9.22 -42.83 -29.55
C THR A 192 -8.87 -41.93 -28.36
N GLY A 193 -9.44 -40.72 -28.33
CA GLY A 193 -9.41 -39.79 -27.21
C GLY A 193 -10.49 -40.15 -26.18
N TYR A 194 -11.59 -39.38 -26.18
CA TYR A 194 -12.78 -39.66 -25.36
C TYR A 194 -13.90 -40.28 -26.21
N ASP A 195 -14.52 -41.34 -25.73
CA ASP A 195 -15.53 -42.12 -26.47
C ASP A 195 -16.78 -41.30 -26.82
N ASP A 196 -17.12 -40.28 -26.01
CA ASP A 196 -18.30 -39.42 -26.17
C ASP A 196 -18.02 -38.06 -26.83
N VAL A 197 -16.82 -37.87 -27.40
CA VAL A 197 -16.44 -36.64 -28.11
C VAL A 197 -16.49 -36.89 -29.62
N ALA A 198 -17.62 -36.52 -30.23
CA ALA A 198 -17.87 -36.75 -31.65
C ALA A 198 -16.95 -35.89 -32.55
N PRO A 199 -16.51 -36.43 -33.71
CA PRO A 199 -15.77 -35.65 -34.71
C PRO A 199 -16.52 -34.38 -35.10
N GLY A 200 -15.83 -33.24 -35.12
CA GLY A 200 -16.39 -31.94 -35.53
C GLY A 200 -17.22 -31.23 -34.46
N ALA A 201 -17.34 -31.76 -33.24
CA ALA A 201 -17.91 -31.00 -32.14
C ALA A 201 -17.03 -29.78 -31.80
N TRP A 202 -17.65 -28.65 -31.47
CA TRP A 202 -16.93 -27.39 -31.22
C TRP A 202 -15.91 -27.47 -30.08
N TYR A 203 -16.12 -28.40 -29.13
CA TYR A 203 -15.28 -28.60 -27.96
C TYR A 203 -14.17 -29.63 -28.16
N VAL A 204 -14.02 -30.24 -29.35
CA VAL A 204 -12.93 -31.20 -29.63
C VAL A 204 -11.55 -30.61 -29.29
N PRO A 205 -11.20 -29.39 -29.74
CA PRO A 205 -9.87 -28.84 -29.46
C PRO A 205 -9.66 -28.58 -27.97
N VAL A 206 -10.69 -28.09 -27.29
CA VAL A 206 -10.69 -27.82 -25.84
C VAL A 206 -10.51 -29.12 -25.03
N ALA A 207 -11.26 -30.18 -25.37
CA ALA A 207 -11.16 -31.46 -24.68
C ALA A 207 -9.76 -32.08 -24.85
N ALA A 208 -9.17 -31.93 -26.05
CA ALA A 208 -7.83 -32.41 -26.32
C ALA A 208 -6.76 -31.63 -25.56
N ALA A 209 -6.82 -30.30 -25.58
CA ALA A 209 -5.92 -29.44 -24.83
C ALA A 209 -6.00 -29.71 -23.32
N ALA A 210 -7.22 -29.77 -22.77
CA ALA A 210 -7.43 -30.02 -21.35
C ALA A 210 -6.87 -31.38 -20.91
N ARG A 211 -6.99 -32.43 -21.74
CA ARG A 211 -6.42 -33.75 -21.45
C ARG A 211 -4.90 -33.75 -21.56
N ALA A 212 -4.34 -33.13 -22.60
CA ALA A 212 -2.90 -33.08 -22.84
C ALA A 212 -2.15 -32.37 -21.70
N CYS A 213 -2.74 -31.31 -21.14
CA CYS A 213 -2.19 -30.54 -20.03
C CYS A 213 -2.62 -31.07 -18.64
N GLY A 214 -3.28 -32.24 -18.56
CA GLY A 214 -3.68 -32.87 -17.29
C GLY A 214 -4.79 -32.15 -16.51
N LEU A 215 -5.47 -31.16 -17.10
CA LEU A 215 -6.62 -30.48 -16.50
C LEU A 215 -7.86 -31.39 -16.48
N ALA A 216 -8.06 -32.14 -17.56
CA ALA A 216 -9.09 -33.18 -17.65
C ALA A 216 -8.48 -34.57 -17.40
N ALA A 217 -9.20 -35.42 -16.68
CA ALA A 217 -8.78 -36.77 -16.38
C ALA A 217 -8.66 -37.63 -17.65
N PRO A 218 -7.71 -38.58 -17.73
CA PRO A 218 -7.52 -39.46 -18.88
C PRO A 218 -8.55 -40.61 -18.94
N ASP A 219 -9.78 -40.35 -18.51
CA ASP A 219 -10.89 -41.30 -18.50
C ASP A 219 -11.40 -41.61 -19.92
N ALA A 220 -12.26 -42.63 -20.04
CA ALA A 220 -12.89 -42.98 -21.31
C ALA A 220 -13.91 -41.93 -21.79
N LEU A 221 -14.55 -41.20 -20.88
CA LEU A 221 -15.63 -40.26 -21.18
C LEU A 221 -15.28 -38.85 -20.70
N PHE A 222 -15.57 -37.84 -21.53
CA PHE A 222 -15.39 -36.43 -21.22
C PHE A 222 -16.61 -35.81 -20.53
N HIS A 223 -17.82 -36.29 -20.88
CA HIS A 223 -19.11 -35.78 -20.45
C HIS A 223 -19.37 -34.30 -20.82
N PRO A 224 -19.28 -33.92 -22.11
CA PRO A 224 -19.27 -32.51 -22.55
C PRO A 224 -20.52 -31.73 -22.13
N GLU A 225 -21.70 -32.33 -22.23
CA GLU A 225 -23.00 -31.67 -21.97
C GLU A 225 -23.43 -31.72 -20.49
N ARG A 226 -22.65 -32.38 -19.62
CA ARG A 226 -23.02 -32.51 -18.21
C ARG A 226 -22.91 -31.15 -17.52
N PRO A 227 -23.94 -30.72 -16.76
CA PRO A 227 -23.85 -29.51 -15.95
C PRO A 227 -22.69 -29.58 -14.95
N VAL A 228 -22.05 -28.43 -14.72
CA VAL A 228 -20.99 -28.28 -13.71
C VAL A 228 -21.55 -27.62 -12.46
N THR A 229 -21.22 -28.16 -11.30
CA THR A 229 -21.58 -27.59 -10.00
C THR A 229 -20.59 -26.51 -9.56
N ARG A 230 -20.99 -25.65 -8.61
CA ARG A 230 -20.13 -24.62 -8.01
C ARG A 230 -18.85 -25.23 -7.46
N GLY A 231 -18.94 -26.33 -6.72
CA GLY A 231 -17.78 -26.99 -6.14
C GLY A 231 -16.83 -27.55 -7.20
N GLU A 232 -17.37 -28.15 -8.27
CA GLU A 232 -16.55 -28.68 -9.36
C GLU A 232 -15.81 -27.56 -10.10
N PHE A 233 -16.49 -26.44 -10.40
CA PHE A 233 -15.85 -25.31 -11.05
C PHE A 233 -14.76 -24.69 -10.16
N THR A 234 -15.01 -24.55 -8.85
CA THR A 234 -14.01 -24.07 -7.88
C THR A 234 -12.76 -24.94 -7.90
N VAL A 235 -12.90 -26.27 -7.94
CA VAL A 235 -11.75 -27.18 -8.06
C VAL A 235 -11.05 -27.07 -9.41
N MET A 236 -11.80 -26.90 -10.51
CA MET A 236 -11.20 -26.68 -11.83
C MET A 236 -10.36 -25.40 -11.87
N LEU A 237 -10.89 -24.29 -11.34
CA LEU A 237 -10.16 -23.02 -11.28
C LEU A 237 -8.98 -23.09 -10.32
N TYR A 238 -9.14 -23.76 -9.17
CA TYR A 238 -8.04 -23.99 -8.22
C TYR A 238 -6.85 -24.67 -8.90
N ARG A 239 -7.09 -25.77 -9.62
CA ARG A 239 -6.04 -26.49 -10.35
C ARG A 239 -5.38 -25.61 -11.41
N ALA A 240 -6.16 -24.82 -12.14
CA ALA A 240 -5.64 -23.89 -13.12
C ALA A 240 -4.74 -22.83 -12.48
N MET A 241 -5.15 -22.20 -11.38
CA MET A 241 -4.36 -21.17 -10.69
C MET A 241 -3.12 -21.75 -10.02
N ARG A 242 -3.16 -23.01 -9.57
CA ARG A 242 -1.96 -23.74 -9.12
C ARG A 242 -0.96 -24.01 -10.23
N ALA A 243 -1.44 -24.39 -11.42
CA ALA A 243 -0.58 -24.61 -12.59
C ALA A 243 0.12 -23.31 -13.03
N VAL A 244 -0.54 -22.16 -12.85
CA VAL A 244 0.08 -20.85 -13.08
C VAL A 244 1.06 -20.48 -11.95
N GLY A 245 0.87 -20.98 -10.73
CA GLY A 245 1.63 -20.59 -9.54
C GLY A 245 1.03 -19.42 -8.75
N TRP A 246 -0.23 -19.06 -9.01
CA TRP A 246 -0.94 -17.99 -8.31
C TRP A 246 -1.70 -18.46 -7.07
N LEU A 247 -1.77 -19.77 -6.85
CA LEU A 247 -2.29 -20.37 -5.64
C LEU A 247 -1.36 -21.49 -5.18
N GLU A 248 -1.27 -21.66 -3.87
CA GLU A 248 -0.59 -22.77 -3.23
C GLU A 248 -1.61 -23.68 -2.50
N ALA A 249 -1.14 -24.84 -2.05
CA ALA A 249 -1.92 -25.65 -1.14
C ALA A 249 -2.03 -24.94 0.22
N PRO A 250 -3.22 -24.89 0.84
CA PRO A 250 -3.37 -24.32 2.17
C PRO A 250 -2.50 -25.08 3.19
N GLN A 251 -1.96 -24.38 4.17
CA GLN A 251 -1.09 -24.94 5.21
C GLN A 251 -1.83 -24.99 6.55
N GLY A 252 -1.65 -26.07 7.32
CA GLY A 252 -2.20 -26.21 8.68
C GLY A 252 -3.71 -26.49 8.76
N ASP A 253 -4.27 -26.27 9.96
CA ASP A 253 -5.68 -26.56 10.29
C ASP A 253 -6.60 -25.33 10.06
N GLU A 254 -6.50 -24.72 8.87
CA GLU A 254 -7.32 -23.57 8.50
C GLU A 254 -8.81 -23.88 8.48
N LYS A 255 -9.61 -22.90 8.90
CA LYS A 255 -11.06 -22.99 8.94
C LYS A 255 -11.67 -22.03 7.95
N LEU A 256 -12.70 -22.50 7.26
CA LEU A 256 -13.46 -21.71 6.32
C LEU A 256 -14.38 -20.72 7.03
N VAL A 257 -14.49 -19.52 6.47
CA VAL A 257 -15.46 -18.48 6.83
C VAL A 257 -16.73 -18.63 5.98
N LEU A 258 -17.20 -19.88 5.86
CA LEU A 258 -18.41 -20.27 5.13
C LEU A 258 -19.31 -21.04 6.08
N ALA A 259 -20.59 -20.66 6.14
CA ALA A 259 -21.56 -21.24 7.08
C ALA A 259 -21.85 -22.73 6.79
N ASP A 260 -21.71 -23.16 5.54
CA ASP A 260 -21.80 -24.55 5.08
C ASP A 260 -20.42 -25.18 4.85
N GLY A 261 -19.34 -24.59 5.40
CA GLY A 261 -17.97 -25.06 5.20
C GLY A 261 -17.70 -26.47 5.74
N GLU A 262 -18.41 -26.88 6.80
CA GLU A 262 -18.32 -28.24 7.35
C GLU A 262 -19.06 -29.28 6.49
N ASP A 263 -20.01 -28.84 5.65
CA ASP A 263 -20.76 -29.69 4.72
C ASP A 263 -20.06 -29.81 3.35
N LEU A 264 -18.91 -29.15 3.16
CA LEU A 264 -18.14 -29.26 1.93
C LEU A 264 -17.59 -30.67 1.75
N PRO A 265 -17.70 -31.25 0.54
CA PRO A 265 -17.14 -32.55 0.27
C PRO A 265 -15.60 -32.50 0.27
N ASP A 266 -14.97 -33.59 0.72
CA ASP A 266 -13.51 -33.69 0.87
C ASP A 266 -12.74 -33.32 -0.40
N TRP A 267 -13.27 -33.70 -1.57
CA TRP A 267 -12.63 -33.41 -2.87
C TRP A 267 -12.60 -31.92 -3.24
N ALA A 268 -13.42 -31.08 -2.59
CA ALA A 268 -13.50 -29.64 -2.83
C ALA A 268 -12.84 -28.80 -1.73
N ARG A 269 -12.68 -29.36 -0.52
CA ARG A 269 -12.30 -28.63 0.68
C ARG A 269 -11.00 -27.83 0.50
N GLU A 270 -9.98 -28.45 -0.08
CA GLU A 270 -8.68 -27.80 -0.34
C GLU A 270 -8.83 -26.57 -1.24
N ALA A 271 -9.63 -26.67 -2.31
CA ALA A 271 -9.85 -25.58 -3.25
C ALA A 271 -10.59 -24.41 -2.58
N TYR A 272 -11.62 -24.70 -1.78
CA TYR A 272 -12.34 -23.66 -1.04
C TYR A 272 -11.43 -22.98 -0.02
N LEU A 273 -10.61 -23.73 0.73
CA LEU A 273 -9.65 -23.14 1.69
C LEU A 273 -8.67 -22.20 1.00
N ALA A 274 -8.12 -22.60 -0.15
CA ALA A 274 -7.19 -21.78 -0.90
C ALA A 274 -7.79 -20.45 -1.39
N PHE A 275 -9.08 -20.43 -1.76
CA PHE A 275 -9.76 -19.21 -2.20
C PHE A 275 -10.33 -18.37 -1.04
N ASP A 276 -10.69 -18.99 0.08
CA ASP A 276 -11.33 -18.29 1.20
C ASP A 276 -10.39 -17.29 1.89
N ARG A 277 -9.06 -17.58 1.91
CA ARG A 277 -8.04 -16.60 2.35
C ARG A 277 -8.15 -15.24 1.63
N GLY A 278 -8.59 -15.26 0.38
CA GLY A 278 -8.74 -14.06 -0.46
C GLY A 278 -10.16 -13.49 -0.50
N ASP A 279 -11.12 -14.03 0.26
CA ASP A 279 -12.55 -13.75 0.09
C ASP A 279 -12.97 -13.92 -1.39
N LEU A 280 -12.51 -15.02 -2.00
CA LEU A 280 -12.78 -15.40 -3.38
C LEU A 280 -13.65 -16.65 -3.42
N GLY A 281 -14.58 -16.69 -4.38
CA GLY A 281 -15.42 -17.87 -4.59
C GLY A 281 -16.82 -17.50 -5.06
N ILE A 282 -17.58 -18.52 -5.43
CA ILE A 282 -19.00 -18.39 -5.72
C ILE A 282 -19.75 -18.58 -4.39
N VAL A 283 -20.35 -17.51 -3.87
CA VAL A 283 -21.05 -17.52 -2.59
C VAL A 283 -22.46 -16.97 -2.71
N THR A 284 -23.36 -17.49 -1.88
CA THR A 284 -24.69 -16.93 -1.65
C THR A 284 -24.73 -16.32 -0.25
N PHE A 285 -25.27 -15.11 -0.12
CA PHE A 285 -25.49 -14.47 1.18
C PHE A 285 -26.86 -14.84 1.74
N ARG A 286 -26.89 -15.29 2.99
CA ARG A 286 -28.13 -15.58 3.73
C ARG A 286 -28.26 -14.60 4.90
N ASP A 287 -29.38 -13.89 4.99
CA ASP A 287 -29.70 -13.05 6.15
C ASP A 287 -29.88 -13.98 7.36
N THR A 288 -29.13 -13.70 8.44
CA THR A 288 -29.17 -14.47 9.68
C THR A 288 -30.35 -14.09 10.57
N GLY A 289 -31.08 -13.03 10.23
CA GLY A 289 -32.11 -12.40 11.05
C GLY A 289 -31.54 -11.49 12.14
N GLY A 290 -30.22 -11.50 12.34
CA GLY A 290 -29.50 -10.60 13.22
C GLY A 290 -29.31 -9.22 12.61
N ARG A 291 -29.01 -8.25 13.47
CA ARG A 291 -28.61 -6.89 13.09
C ARG A 291 -27.34 -6.51 13.84
N ASP A 292 -26.44 -5.77 13.19
CA ASP A 292 -25.26 -5.20 13.85
C ASP A 292 -25.63 -3.97 14.72
N SER A 293 -24.63 -3.34 15.34
CA SER A 293 -24.81 -2.17 16.21
C SER A 293 -25.39 -0.96 15.47
N GLU A 294 -25.26 -0.91 14.14
CA GLU A 294 -25.80 0.14 13.27
C GLU A 294 -27.16 -0.22 12.64
N GLY A 295 -27.68 -1.42 12.93
CA GLY A 295 -28.98 -1.88 12.45
C GLY A 295 -28.96 -2.50 11.04
N PHE A 296 -27.79 -2.78 10.47
CA PHE A 296 -27.66 -3.49 9.20
C PHE A 296 -27.84 -5.00 9.38
N PRO A 297 -28.42 -5.70 8.39
CA PRO A 297 -28.57 -7.15 8.40
C PRO A 297 -27.23 -7.88 8.50
N LEU A 298 -27.09 -8.72 9.53
CA LEU A 298 -25.99 -9.68 9.59
C LEU A 298 -26.23 -10.77 8.56
N GLN A 299 -25.24 -11.01 7.69
CA GLN A 299 -25.29 -12.03 6.65
C GLN A 299 -24.21 -13.08 6.85
N GLU A 300 -24.52 -14.31 6.47
CA GLU A 300 -23.55 -15.40 6.38
C GLU A 300 -23.35 -15.83 4.93
N ARG A 301 -22.14 -16.33 4.63
CA ARG A 301 -21.71 -16.75 3.28
C ARG A 301 -21.88 -18.26 3.14
N LEU A 302 -22.50 -18.71 2.05
CA LEU A 302 -22.71 -20.12 1.73
C LEU A 302 -22.06 -20.47 0.40
N ALA A 303 -21.31 -21.57 0.34
CA ALA A 303 -20.73 -22.10 -0.90
C ALA A 303 -21.78 -22.74 -1.81
N GLU A 304 -22.70 -23.53 -1.23
CA GLU A 304 -23.65 -24.38 -1.93
C GLU A 304 -22.96 -25.25 -3.02
N PRO A 305 -21.98 -26.09 -2.67
CA PRO A 305 -21.08 -26.73 -3.63
C PRO A 305 -21.79 -27.62 -4.66
N GLY A 306 -22.97 -28.16 -4.32
CA GLY A 306 -23.77 -29.00 -5.22
C GLY A 306 -24.71 -28.24 -6.18
N ARG A 307 -24.84 -26.90 -6.03
CA ARG A 307 -25.65 -26.08 -6.92
C ARG A 307 -24.98 -25.95 -8.29
N GLY A 308 -25.75 -25.95 -9.37
CA GLY A 308 -25.22 -25.70 -10.72
C GLY A 308 -24.56 -24.32 -10.80
N ALA A 309 -23.34 -24.25 -11.34
CA ALA A 309 -22.62 -22.99 -11.53
C ALA A 309 -23.15 -22.28 -12.77
N THR A 310 -23.70 -21.08 -12.57
CA THR A 310 -24.16 -20.25 -13.68
C THR A 310 -22.98 -19.56 -14.36
N ARG A 311 -23.16 -19.19 -15.62
CA ARG A 311 -22.12 -18.48 -16.38
C ARG A 311 -21.78 -17.13 -15.76
N GLY A 312 -22.77 -16.42 -15.22
CA GLY A 312 -22.57 -15.15 -14.51
C GLY A 312 -21.68 -15.29 -13.28
N GLU A 313 -21.99 -16.26 -12.40
CA GLU A 313 -21.16 -16.56 -11.22
C GLU A 313 -19.71 -16.89 -11.59
N ILE A 314 -19.52 -17.62 -12.69
CA ILE A 314 -18.21 -18.00 -13.18
C ILE A 314 -17.43 -16.81 -13.74
N ILE A 315 -18.10 -15.91 -14.47
CA ILE A 315 -17.49 -14.66 -14.97
C ILE A 315 -16.95 -13.84 -13.81
N GLU A 316 -17.76 -13.63 -12.77
CA GLU A 316 -17.35 -12.85 -11.61
C GLU A 316 -16.22 -13.52 -10.84
N PHE A 317 -16.26 -14.85 -10.70
CA PHE A 317 -15.22 -15.60 -10.01
C PHE A 317 -13.89 -15.57 -10.77
N LEU A 318 -13.91 -15.84 -12.08
CA LEU A 318 -12.71 -15.76 -12.94
C LEU A 318 -12.11 -14.36 -12.93
N TYR A 319 -12.94 -13.33 -13.07
CA TYR A 319 -12.47 -11.95 -13.04
C TYR A 319 -11.88 -11.58 -11.68
N SER A 320 -12.51 -12.00 -10.58
CA SER A 320 -12.01 -11.76 -9.23
C SER A 320 -10.68 -12.48 -8.99
N ALA A 321 -10.53 -13.73 -9.45
CA ALA A 321 -9.28 -14.47 -9.38
C ALA A 321 -8.15 -13.75 -10.16
N LEU A 322 -8.40 -13.35 -11.41
CA LEU A 322 -7.44 -12.59 -12.22
C LEU A 322 -6.99 -11.27 -11.56
N ARG A 323 -7.90 -10.60 -10.84
CA ARG A 323 -7.64 -9.30 -10.23
C ARG A 323 -6.97 -9.41 -8.87
N ARG A 324 -7.29 -10.43 -8.07
CA ARG A 324 -6.94 -10.50 -6.65
C ARG A 324 -5.88 -11.52 -6.30
N LEU A 325 -5.66 -12.55 -7.12
CA LEU A 325 -4.62 -13.56 -6.83
C LEU A 325 -3.20 -13.06 -7.12
N PRO A 326 -2.87 -12.57 -8.33
CA PRO A 326 -1.49 -12.19 -8.62
C PRO A 326 -1.11 -10.91 -7.89
N TRP A 327 0.13 -10.85 -7.42
CA TRP A 327 0.77 -9.62 -6.98
C TRP A 327 1.75 -9.12 -8.03
N TYR A 328 1.79 -7.81 -8.24
CA TYR A 328 2.66 -7.15 -9.22
C TYR A 328 3.45 -6.02 -8.56
N PRO A 329 4.74 -5.86 -8.89
CA PRO A 329 5.53 -4.75 -8.38
C PRO A 329 5.05 -3.43 -8.99
N LEU A 330 4.77 -2.46 -8.12
CA LEU A 330 4.49 -1.08 -8.46
C LEU A 330 5.80 -0.33 -8.76
N PRO A 331 5.75 0.84 -9.41
CA PRO A 331 6.95 1.58 -9.82
C PRO A 331 7.97 1.76 -8.68
N GLU A 332 7.48 2.07 -7.47
CA GLU A 332 8.31 2.26 -6.28
C GLU A 332 9.09 0.99 -5.89
N ALA A 333 8.51 -0.21 -6.03
CA ALA A 333 9.23 -1.45 -5.75
C ALA A 333 10.40 -1.66 -6.70
N ILE A 334 10.24 -1.29 -7.96
CA ILE A 334 11.24 -1.49 -9.01
C ILE A 334 12.37 -0.47 -8.86
N GLU A 335 12.01 0.79 -8.62
CA GLU A 335 12.96 1.87 -8.36
C GLU A 335 13.88 1.54 -7.18
N TRP A 336 13.30 0.99 -6.10
CA TRP A 336 14.04 0.62 -4.89
C TRP A 336 14.58 -0.83 -4.90
N GLY A 337 14.36 -1.58 -5.98
CA GLY A 337 14.85 -2.95 -6.16
C GLY A 337 14.20 -4.01 -5.28
N PHE A 338 13.04 -3.71 -4.70
CA PHE A 338 12.21 -4.63 -3.90
C PHE A 338 11.42 -5.62 -4.76
N ASP A 339 11.26 -5.32 -6.05
CA ASP A 339 10.76 -6.27 -7.04
C ASP A 339 11.64 -7.54 -7.16
N ARG A 340 12.92 -7.44 -6.79
CA ARG A 340 13.89 -8.54 -6.80
C ARG A 340 14.00 -9.26 -5.45
N ALA A 341 14.04 -8.51 -4.37
CA ALA A 341 14.19 -9.05 -3.02
C ALA A 341 13.68 -8.06 -1.97
N MET A 342 12.77 -8.54 -1.12
CA MET A 342 12.40 -7.87 0.14
C MET A 342 13.30 -8.38 1.28
N PRO A 343 13.66 -7.52 2.26
CA PRO A 343 14.24 -7.99 3.51
C PRO A 343 13.19 -8.77 4.33
N VAL A 344 13.64 -9.68 5.19
CA VAL A 344 12.80 -10.30 6.21
C VAL A 344 12.50 -9.25 7.27
N ILE A 345 11.26 -8.74 7.24
CA ILE A 345 10.77 -7.69 8.15
C ILE A 345 10.11 -8.32 9.37
N ASP A 346 10.38 -7.76 10.55
CA ASP A 346 9.66 -8.06 11.79
C ASP A 346 9.51 -6.79 12.66
N GLY A 347 8.97 -6.88 13.87
CA GLY A 347 8.93 -5.74 14.78
C GLY A 347 7.99 -5.85 15.98
N SER A 348 7.56 -4.69 16.47
CA SER A 348 6.51 -4.58 17.48
C SER A 348 5.12 -4.80 16.87
N THR A 349 4.15 -5.33 17.63
CA THR A 349 2.76 -5.43 17.15
C THR A 349 2.18 -4.05 16.80
N SER A 350 2.56 -3.01 17.54
CA SER A 350 2.13 -1.63 17.28
C SER A 350 2.67 -1.08 15.97
N THR A 351 3.78 -1.59 15.44
CA THR A 351 4.46 -1.08 14.24
C THR A 351 4.14 -1.88 12.97
N TYR A 352 3.34 -2.94 13.08
CA TYR A 352 2.86 -3.72 11.93
C TYR A 352 2.20 -2.88 10.82
N PRO A 353 1.50 -1.75 11.10
CA PRO A 353 0.97 -0.90 10.05
C PRO A 353 2.06 -0.31 9.11
N TYR A 354 3.32 -0.15 9.54
CA TYR A 354 4.41 0.22 8.63
C TYR A 354 4.64 -0.85 7.56
N THR A 355 4.72 -2.12 7.97
CA THR A 355 4.89 -3.25 7.06
C THR A 355 3.78 -3.27 6.02
N LYS A 356 2.52 -3.14 6.44
CA LYS A 356 1.38 -3.05 5.49
C LYS A 356 1.49 -1.86 4.55
N ALA A 357 1.87 -0.69 5.06
CA ALA A 357 1.99 0.52 4.25
C ALA A 357 3.15 0.45 3.24
N VAL A 358 4.27 -0.17 3.62
CA VAL A 358 5.44 -0.43 2.76
C VAL A 358 5.07 -1.45 1.68
N TYR A 359 4.54 -2.60 2.05
CA TYR A 359 4.12 -3.63 1.11
C TYR A 359 3.02 -3.12 0.15
N GLY A 360 2.05 -2.37 0.65
CA GLY A 360 1.02 -1.73 -0.18
C GLY A 360 1.52 -0.58 -1.06
N ALA A 361 2.69 0.00 -0.75
CA ALA A 361 3.36 0.94 -1.64
C ALA A 361 4.10 0.23 -2.77
N PHE A 362 4.54 -1.00 -2.53
CA PHE A 362 5.41 -1.75 -3.43
C PHE A 362 4.68 -2.77 -4.30
N PHE A 363 3.58 -3.36 -3.84
CA PHE A 363 2.94 -4.45 -4.55
C PHE A 363 1.42 -4.30 -4.61
N SER A 364 0.83 -4.60 -5.77
CA SER A 364 -0.61 -4.87 -5.83
C SER A 364 -0.92 -6.17 -5.11
N ASN A 365 -2.08 -6.27 -4.44
CA ASN A 365 -2.47 -7.48 -3.70
C ASN A 365 -1.34 -7.99 -2.80
N PHE A 366 -0.64 -7.07 -2.12
CA PHE A 366 0.60 -7.34 -1.41
C PHE A 366 0.51 -8.44 -0.35
N GLU A 367 -0.70 -8.73 0.16
CA GLU A 367 -0.96 -9.82 1.10
C GLU A 367 -0.65 -11.20 0.51
N ASN A 368 -0.68 -11.33 -0.83
CA ASN A 368 -0.29 -12.54 -1.54
C ASN A 368 1.20 -12.60 -1.87
N HIS A 369 1.99 -11.59 -1.50
CA HIS A 369 3.43 -11.61 -1.72
C HIS A 369 4.06 -12.69 -0.81
N PRO A 370 4.89 -13.61 -1.33
CA PRO A 370 5.36 -14.78 -0.57
C PRO A 370 6.21 -14.43 0.66
N GLN A 371 6.83 -13.24 0.67
CA GLN A 371 7.61 -12.75 1.81
C GLN A 371 6.81 -11.81 2.75
N TYR A 372 5.53 -11.54 2.49
CA TYR A 372 4.72 -10.67 3.34
C TYR A 372 4.49 -11.31 4.71
N PRO A 373 4.96 -10.70 5.81
CA PRO A 373 4.72 -11.26 7.13
C PRO A 373 3.30 -10.93 7.60
N GLU A 374 2.49 -11.94 7.93
CA GLU A 374 1.10 -11.74 8.39
C GLU A 374 1.00 -11.06 9.76
N SER A 375 2.07 -11.08 10.55
CA SER A 375 2.17 -10.42 11.84
C SER A 375 3.62 -10.19 12.26
N HIS A 376 3.81 -9.41 13.31
CA HIS A 376 5.09 -9.17 13.96
C HIS A 376 5.21 -9.97 15.27
N SER A 377 6.42 -10.41 15.61
CA SER A 377 6.73 -11.25 16.78
C SER A 377 6.70 -10.52 18.13
N LYS A 378 6.44 -9.20 18.15
CA LYS A 378 6.43 -8.29 19.33
C LYS A 378 7.82 -7.79 19.70
N SER A 379 7.87 -6.76 20.55
CA SER A 379 9.09 -5.98 20.80
C SER A 379 10.28 -6.83 21.24
N HIS A 380 10.16 -7.65 22.29
CA HIS A 380 11.30 -8.42 22.78
C HIS A 380 11.78 -9.49 21.79
N GLU A 381 10.85 -10.31 21.28
CA GLU A 381 11.14 -11.43 20.37
C GLU A 381 11.71 -10.94 19.03
N SER A 382 11.20 -9.84 18.49
CA SER A 382 11.71 -9.28 17.23
C SER A 382 13.18 -8.85 17.32
N TYR A 383 13.60 -8.22 18.43
CA TYR A 383 15.02 -7.93 18.68
C TYR A 383 15.88 -9.19 18.76
N GLN A 384 15.40 -10.25 19.43
CA GLN A 384 16.12 -11.53 19.46
C GLN A 384 16.28 -12.11 18.05
N ARG A 385 15.21 -12.10 17.26
CA ARG A 385 15.24 -12.58 15.87
C ARG A 385 16.22 -11.77 15.00
N LEU A 386 16.33 -10.46 15.18
CA LEU A 386 17.34 -9.64 14.49
C LEU A 386 18.77 -9.99 14.96
N ILE A 387 18.99 -10.15 16.26
CA ILE A 387 20.30 -10.53 16.83
C ILE A 387 20.73 -11.91 16.29
N ASP A 388 19.81 -12.86 16.22
CA ASP A 388 20.05 -14.21 15.74
C ASP A 388 20.15 -14.30 14.20
N GLY A 389 19.89 -13.20 13.48
CA GLY A 389 19.90 -13.15 12.01
C GLY A 389 18.69 -13.81 11.34
N ALA A 390 17.61 -14.06 12.09
CA ALA A 390 16.34 -14.59 11.58
C ALA A 390 15.42 -13.48 11.00
N ALA A 391 15.71 -12.22 11.28
CA ALA A 391 15.13 -11.05 10.63
C ALA A 391 16.26 -10.14 10.14
N ASP A 392 16.05 -9.46 9.01
CA ASP A 392 17.05 -8.54 8.44
C ASP A 392 16.83 -7.11 8.93
N VAL A 393 15.59 -6.75 9.24
CA VAL A 393 15.19 -5.39 9.64
C VAL A 393 13.98 -5.42 10.56
N LEU A 394 13.96 -4.52 11.55
CA LEU A 394 12.82 -4.34 12.43
C LEU A 394 12.16 -2.99 12.28
N PHE A 395 10.84 -2.95 12.36
CA PHE A 395 10.12 -1.75 12.79
C PHE A 395 9.87 -1.82 14.29
N ALA A 396 10.64 -1.08 15.09
CA ALA A 396 10.56 -1.12 16.54
C ALA A 396 9.89 0.12 17.12
N ALA A 397 9.02 -0.07 18.11
CA ALA A 397 8.37 1.05 18.80
C ALA A 397 9.28 1.73 19.85
N THR A 398 10.38 1.08 20.22
CA THR A 398 11.30 1.50 21.28
C THR A 398 12.71 1.06 20.93
N LEU A 399 13.69 1.66 21.58
CA LEU A 399 15.07 1.16 21.62
C LEU A 399 15.14 -0.22 22.31
N PRO A 400 16.22 -1.01 22.08
CA PRO A 400 16.42 -2.27 22.79
C PRO A 400 16.59 -2.01 24.29
N SER A 401 16.02 -2.89 25.13
CA SER A 401 16.24 -2.87 26.58
C SER A 401 17.70 -3.20 26.92
N GLU A 402 18.14 -2.90 28.14
CA GLU A 402 19.51 -3.25 28.59
C GLU A 402 19.79 -4.76 28.51
N ALA A 403 18.78 -5.59 28.74
CA ALA A 403 18.88 -7.04 28.56
C ALA A 403 19.14 -7.42 27.10
N LEU A 404 18.43 -6.79 26.15
CA LEU A 404 18.63 -7.02 24.72
C LEU A 404 19.97 -6.47 24.23
N LYS A 405 20.43 -5.32 24.75
CA LYS A 405 21.77 -4.79 24.46
C LYS A 405 22.86 -5.74 24.95
N ALA A 406 22.71 -6.31 26.15
CA ALA A 406 23.64 -7.30 26.68
C ALA A 406 23.64 -8.59 25.83
N GLN A 407 22.47 -9.06 25.41
CA GLN A 407 22.34 -10.21 24.51
C GLN A 407 23.01 -9.95 23.16
N ALA A 408 22.80 -8.77 22.55
CA ALA A 408 23.46 -8.38 21.30
C ALA A 408 24.99 -8.36 21.47
N ALA A 409 25.49 -7.77 22.56
CA ALA A 409 26.92 -7.74 22.86
C ALA A 409 27.52 -9.14 23.07
N GLU A 410 26.82 -10.06 23.74
CA GLU A 410 27.23 -11.46 23.90
C GLU A 410 27.27 -12.21 22.56
N ALA A 411 26.34 -11.91 21.66
CA ALA A 411 26.31 -12.41 20.30
C ALA A 411 27.32 -11.73 19.36
N GLY A 412 28.03 -10.69 19.81
CA GLY A 412 28.95 -9.91 18.97
C GLY A 412 28.26 -9.04 17.92
N VAL A 413 26.97 -8.76 18.10
CA VAL A 413 26.13 -7.95 17.21
C VAL A 413 26.03 -6.53 17.74
N GLN A 414 26.23 -5.56 16.87
CA GLN A 414 25.90 -4.16 17.13
C GLN A 414 24.57 -3.83 16.45
N LEU A 415 23.68 -3.15 17.18
CA LEU A 415 22.38 -2.74 16.68
C LEU A 415 22.40 -1.25 16.35
N GLU A 416 21.94 -0.91 15.16
CA GLU A 416 21.73 0.45 14.70
C GLU A 416 20.24 0.76 14.72
N CYS A 417 19.84 1.80 15.47
CA CYS A 417 18.44 2.20 15.63
C CYS A 417 18.23 3.55 14.94
N ILE A 418 17.54 3.56 13.81
CA ILE A 418 17.32 4.73 12.95
C ILE A 418 15.91 5.26 13.19
N PRO A 419 15.72 6.49 13.71
CA PRO A 419 14.40 7.09 13.88
C PRO A 419 13.66 7.25 12.54
N ILE A 420 12.40 6.81 12.47
CA ILE A 420 11.58 6.89 11.25
C ILE A 420 10.23 7.60 11.44
N ALA A 421 9.78 7.76 12.68
CA ALA A 421 8.53 8.43 13.00
C ALA A 421 8.56 8.95 14.43
N TYR A 422 7.87 10.05 14.69
CA TYR A 422 7.57 10.47 16.06
C TYR A 422 6.51 9.58 16.69
N ASP A 423 6.63 9.38 18.00
CA ASP A 423 5.58 8.83 18.84
C ASP A 423 5.74 9.38 20.27
N ALA A 424 4.83 9.04 21.16
CA ALA A 424 5.00 9.38 22.56
C ALA A 424 4.31 8.38 23.47
N MET A 425 4.87 8.18 24.66
CA MET A 425 4.17 7.48 25.72
C MET A 425 3.12 8.41 26.32
N VAL A 426 1.86 7.98 26.31
CA VAL A 426 0.75 8.80 26.83
C VAL A 426 -0.04 8.07 27.90
N PHE A 427 -0.63 8.87 28.79
CA PHE A 427 -1.52 8.41 29.85
C PHE A 427 -2.93 8.91 29.59
N PHE A 428 -3.91 8.07 29.90
CA PHE A 428 -5.32 8.39 29.70
C PHE A 428 -6.19 7.87 30.84
N THR A 429 -7.33 8.52 31.03
CA THR A 429 -8.34 8.22 32.06
C THR A 429 -9.74 8.37 31.45
N ASN A 430 -10.77 7.94 32.17
CA ASN A 430 -12.17 8.25 31.81
C ASN A 430 -12.37 9.77 31.70
N ALA A 431 -13.10 10.25 30.69
CA ALA A 431 -13.27 11.67 30.37
C ALA A 431 -13.91 12.48 31.50
N GLU A 432 -14.82 11.86 32.26
CA GLU A 432 -15.52 12.50 33.40
C GLU A 432 -14.58 12.81 34.57
N ASN A 433 -13.41 12.17 34.65
CA ASN A 433 -12.42 12.49 35.67
C ASN A 433 -11.92 13.93 35.45
N PRO A 434 -12.06 14.87 36.41
CA PRO A 434 -11.70 16.28 36.20
C PRO A 434 -10.18 16.53 36.16
N VAL A 435 -9.33 15.56 36.50
CA VAL A 435 -7.87 15.71 36.44
C VAL A 435 -7.42 15.96 35.01
N LEU A 436 -6.59 16.99 34.79
CA LEU A 436 -6.08 17.38 33.46
C LEU A 436 -4.67 16.84 33.17
N GLY A 437 -3.94 16.42 34.20
CA GLY A 437 -2.56 15.97 34.05
C GLY A 437 -1.94 15.47 35.33
N LEU A 438 -0.80 14.80 35.19
CA LEU A 438 0.04 14.31 36.28
C LEU A 438 1.49 14.70 36.01
N THR A 439 2.28 14.83 37.07
CA THR A 439 3.74 14.94 36.91
C THR A 439 4.36 13.56 36.70
N GLN A 440 5.53 13.48 36.07
CA GLN A 440 6.28 12.23 35.95
C GLN A 440 6.51 11.56 37.31
N ARG A 441 6.78 12.37 38.34
CA ARG A 441 6.93 11.87 39.72
C ARG A 441 5.65 11.25 40.27
N GLN A 442 4.49 11.85 40.02
CA GLN A 442 3.21 11.28 40.44
C GLN A 442 2.91 9.97 39.70
N ILE A 443 3.25 9.88 38.42
CA ILE A 443 3.13 8.65 37.63
C ILE A 443 4.04 7.55 38.20
N GLN A 444 5.30 7.87 38.52
CA GLN A 444 6.21 6.92 39.15
C GLN A 444 5.71 6.47 40.53
N ASP A 445 5.29 7.42 41.38
CA ASP A 445 4.68 7.16 42.69
C ASP A 445 3.44 6.25 42.58
N LEU A 446 2.65 6.41 41.53
CA LEU A 446 1.50 5.57 41.25
C LEU A 446 1.91 4.14 40.87
N TYR A 447 2.71 3.99 39.80
CA TYR A 447 2.94 2.69 39.16
C TYR A 447 4.05 1.87 39.82
N VAL A 448 5.09 2.52 40.36
CA VAL A 448 6.27 1.86 40.95
C VAL A 448 6.10 1.65 42.44
N TYR A 449 5.62 2.68 43.14
CA TYR A 449 5.53 2.66 44.60
C TYR A 449 4.12 2.34 45.11
N GLY A 450 3.10 2.30 44.25
CA GLY A 450 1.72 2.00 44.64
C GLY A 450 1.17 2.98 45.67
N LYS A 451 1.61 4.25 45.60
CA LYS A 451 1.41 5.25 46.66
C LYS A 451 -0.02 5.78 46.73
N TYR A 452 -0.77 5.69 45.63
CA TYR A 452 -2.10 6.28 45.49
C TYR A 452 -3.15 5.21 45.24
N THR A 453 -4.26 5.30 45.99
CA THR A 453 -5.45 4.45 45.84
C THR A 453 -6.70 5.28 45.54
N ASN A 454 -6.61 6.62 45.61
CA ASN A 454 -7.70 7.55 45.36
C ASN A 454 -7.21 8.80 44.59
N TRP A 455 -8.04 9.29 43.67
CA TRP A 455 -7.70 10.44 42.83
C TRP A 455 -7.51 11.75 43.61
N ASN A 456 -8.12 11.90 44.79
CA ASN A 456 -7.92 13.08 45.63
C ASN A 456 -6.47 13.24 46.13
N GLN A 457 -5.66 12.17 46.10
CA GLN A 457 -4.25 12.20 46.49
C GLN A 457 -3.36 12.80 45.40
N VAL A 458 -3.89 12.97 44.18
CA VAL A 458 -3.21 13.57 43.03
C VAL A 458 -3.99 14.78 42.48
N GLY A 459 -4.89 15.36 43.29
CA GLY A 459 -5.63 16.58 42.93
C GLY A 459 -6.97 16.36 42.22
N GLY A 460 -7.45 15.12 42.16
CA GLY A 460 -8.74 14.73 41.57
C GLY A 460 -9.89 14.60 42.56
N PRO A 461 -11.02 13.99 42.15
CA PRO A 461 -12.19 13.81 43.00
C PRO A 461 -11.94 12.72 44.05
N ASN A 462 -12.80 12.67 45.08
CA ASN A 462 -12.81 11.55 46.02
C ASN A 462 -13.39 10.30 45.35
N ALA A 463 -12.58 9.61 44.55
CA ALA A 463 -12.95 8.44 43.77
C ALA A 463 -11.78 7.45 43.73
N GLN A 464 -12.09 6.16 43.70
CA GLN A 464 -11.07 5.11 43.62
C GLN A 464 -10.22 5.28 42.35
N LEU A 465 -8.90 5.11 42.50
CA LEU A 465 -7.92 5.16 41.42
C LEU A 465 -7.48 3.74 41.07
N LEU A 466 -7.75 3.30 39.84
CA LEU A 466 -7.36 1.99 39.33
C LEU A 466 -6.25 2.11 38.25
N PRO A 467 -4.98 1.85 38.60
CA PRO A 467 -3.89 1.84 37.63
C PRO A 467 -3.86 0.52 36.84
N TYR A 468 -4.11 0.57 35.53
CA TYR A 468 -3.94 -0.56 34.62
C TYR A 468 -2.52 -0.61 34.07
N ARG A 469 -1.93 -1.80 34.07
CA ARG A 469 -0.58 -2.05 33.55
C ARG A 469 -0.64 -2.90 32.29
N ARG A 470 0.48 -2.94 31.57
CA ARG A 470 0.71 -3.77 30.40
C ARG A 470 1.62 -4.95 30.74
N ASN A 471 1.46 -6.05 30.01
CA ASN A 471 2.35 -7.21 30.11
C ASN A 471 3.78 -6.83 29.70
N ALA A 472 4.78 -7.52 30.27
CA ALA A 472 6.19 -7.18 30.09
C ALA A 472 6.65 -7.18 28.61
N ASP A 473 6.01 -7.99 27.77
CA ASP A 473 6.36 -8.13 26.34
C ASP A 473 5.78 -7.01 25.46
N SER A 474 5.11 -6.00 26.01
CA SER A 474 4.51 -4.90 25.24
C SER A 474 5.47 -3.73 25.04
N GLY A 475 5.39 -3.06 23.88
CA GLY A 475 6.17 -1.84 23.63
C GLY A 475 5.86 -0.70 24.61
N SER A 476 4.61 -0.59 25.07
CA SER A 476 4.23 0.34 26.14
C SER A 476 4.84 0.01 27.50
N HIS A 477 5.14 -1.25 27.80
CA HIS A 477 5.89 -1.64 28.99
C HIS A 477 7.38 -1.29 28.83
N ALA A 478 7.97 -1.47 27.66
CA ALA A 478 9.33 -1.01 27.38
C ALA A 478 9.47 0.51 27.57
N LEU A 479 8.46 1.31 27.21
CA LEU A 479 8.43 2.75 27.51
C LEU A 479 8.29 3.02 29.02
N MET A 480 7.50 2.23 29.76
CA MET A 480 7.50 2.31 31.22
C MET A 480 8.89 2.00 31.80
N GLU A 481 9.58 1.00 31.27
CA GLU A 481 10.95 0.66 31.69
C GLU A 481 11.92 1.80 31.48
N GLN A 482 11.85 2.42 30.29
CA GLN A 482 12.69 3.54 29.89
C GLN A 482 12.47 4.76 30.79
N TYR A 483 11.22 5.18 30.99
CA TYR A 483 10.92 6.46 31.64
C TYR A 483 10.74 6.37 33.16
N PHE A 484 10.21 5.25 33.67
CA PHE A 484 9.75 5.16 35.07
C PHE A 484 10.41 4.05 35.87
N LEU A 485 11.01 3.03 35.23
CA LEU A 485 11.61 1.88 35.93
C LEU A 485 13.14 1.87 35.92
N GLU A 486 13.78 3.01 35.67
CA GLU A 486 15.24 3.17 35.67
C GLU A 486 15.98 2.15 34.78
N GLY A 487 15.42 1.86 33.59
CA GLY A 487 15.98 0.88 32.66
C GLY A 487 15.86 -0.57 33.17
N GLY A 488 14.80 -0.87 33.92
CA GLY A 488 14.50 -2.20 34.47
C GLY A 488 15.09 -2.47 35.86
N LYS A 489 15.71 -1.48 36.51
CA LYS A 489 16.20 -1.61 37.90
C LYS A 489 15.07 -1.57 38.93
N LEU A 490 13.99 -0.89 38.59
CA LEU A 490 12.75 -0.89 39.37
C LEU A 490 11.74 -1.82 38.69
N SER A 491 10.66 -2.13 39.40
CA SER A 491 9.56 -2.92 38.87
C SER A 491 8.25 -2.25 39.22
N LEU A 492 7.21 -2.52 38.42
CA LEU A 492 5.85 -2.10 38.75
C LEU A 492 5.46 -2.67 40.13
N SER A 493 4.78 -1.85 40.93
CA SER A 493 4.37 -2.24 42.27
C SER A 493 3.50 -3.49 42.24
N PRO A 494 3.74 -4.49 43.12
CA PRO A 494 2.82 -5.61 43.30
C PRO A 494 1.41 -5.17 43.75
N ASN A 495 1.30 -3.97 44.35
CA ASN A 495 0.04 -3.37 44.78
C ASN A 495 -0.79 -2.82 43.61
N VAL A 496 -0.17 -2.60 42.45
CA VAL A 496 -0.88 -2.46 41.18
C VAL A 496 -1.28 -3.87 40.76
N HIS A 497 -2.44 -4.30 41.25
CA HIS A 497 -2.90 -5.69 41.24
C HIS A 497 -2.72 -6.38 39.88
N ASN A 498 -2.23 -7.63 39.90
CA ASN A 498 -2.03 -8.43 38.68
C ASN A 498 -3.30 -8.60 37.81
N VAL A 499 -4.49 -8.48 38.42
CA VAL A 499 -5.79 -8.54 37.74
C VAL A 499 -6.03 -7.33 36.82
N LEU A 500 -5.32 -6.21 37.04
CA LEU A 500 -5.37 -5.00 36.21
C LEU A 500 -4.27 -5.02 35.13
N THR A 501 -3.98 -6.19 34.56
CA THR A 501 -3.00 -6.34 33.46
C THR A 501 -3.73 -6.47 32.13
N SER A 502 -3.56 -5.47 31.28
CA SER A 502 -4.05 -5.48 29.91
C SER A 502 -3.01 -6.10 28.98
N TYR A 503 -3.34 -7.26 28.42
CA TYR A 503 -2.44 -8.03 27.55
C TYR A 503 -2.40 -7.48 26.12
N ALA A 504 -3.50 -6.91 25.63
CA ALA A 504 -3.57 -6.28 24.33
C ALA A 504 -3.59 -4.75 24.46
N MET A 505 -3.20 -4.04 23.40
CA MET A 505 -3.34 -2.58 23.39
C MET A 505 -4.80 -2.15 23.39
N SER A 506 -5.64 -2.89 22.67
CA SER A 506 -7.10 -2.70 22.65
C SER A 506 -7.70 -2.93 24.03
N SER A 507 -7.26 -3.98 24.74
CA SER A 507 -7.77 -4.25 26.09
C SER A 507 -7.41 -3.14 27.07
N ALA A 508 -6.24 -2.51 26.94
CA ALA A 508 -5.88 -1.37 27.79
C ALA A 508 -6.85 -0.18 27.66
N LEU A 509 -7.36 0.08 26.47
CA LEU A 509 -8.36 1.12 26.25
C LEU A 509 -9.72 0.70 26.84
N THR A 510 -10.17 -0.52 26.56
CA THR A 510 -11.47 -1.01 27.04
C THR A 510 -11.51 -1.18 28.55
N ASP A 511 -10.43 -1.68 29.16
CA ASP A 511 -10.34 -1.93 30.60
C ASP A 511 -10.43 -0.63 31.40
N VAL A 512 -9.79 0.44 30.91
CA VAL A 512 -9.88 1.78 31.52
C VAL A 512 -11.28 2.37 31.33
N ALA A 513 -11.86 2.26 30.12
CA ALA A 513 -13.21 2.77 29.86
C ALA A 513 -14.27 2.10 30.76
N GLN A 514 -14.15 0.78 30.95
CA GLN A 514 -15.10 -0.02 31.74
C GLN A 514 -14.98 0.19 33.26
N ALA A 515 -13.97 0.91 33.76
CA ALA A 515 -13.82 1.17 35.19
C ALA A 515 -15.01 1.89 35.83
N LEU A 516 -15.77 2.68 35.06
CA LEU A 516 -16.99 3.33 35.55
C LEU A 516 -18.12 2.34 35.89
N ARG A 517 -18.03 1.10 35.39
CA ARG A 517 -19.01 0.03 35.63
C ARG A 517 -18.67 -0.83 36.84
N THR A 518 -17.56 -0.57 37.54
CA THR A 518 -17.24 -1.29 38.78
C THR A 518 -18.21 -0.90 39.90
N ASP A 519 -18.34 -1.76 40.92
CA ASP A 519 -19.09 -1.45 42.14
C ASP A 519 -18.15 -1.49 43.36
N PRO A 520 -17.83 -0.34 43.98
CA PRO A 520 -18.28 1.01 43.61
C PRO A 520 -17.62 1.52 42.32
N ALA A 521 -18.23 2.52 41.67
CA ALA A 521 -17.69 3.12 40.45
C ALA A 521 -16.30 3.74 40.70
N ALA A 522 -15.37 3.51 39.78
CA ALA A 522 -14.00 3.97 39.88
C ALA A 522 -13.55 4.71 38.61
N TYR A 523 -12.51 5.52 38.75
CA TYR A 523 -11.79 6.09 37.62
C TYR A 523 -10.48 5.34 37.44
N ALA A 524 -10.24 4.85 36.24
CA ALA A 524 -9.01 4.15 35.91
C ALA A 524 -8.01 5.07 35.20
N ILE A 525 -6.75 4.67 35.24
CA ILE A 525 -5.68 5.24 34.42
C ILE A 525 -4.96 4.11 33.71
N GLY A 526 -4.69 4.31 32.42
CA GLY A 526 -3.86 3.42 31.61
C GLY A 526 -2.84 4.20 30.81
N TYR A 527 -1.99 3.48 30.08
CA TYR A 527 -0.98 4.04 29.22
C TYR A 527 -0.84 3.27 27.90
N SER A 528 -0.47 4.00 26.85
CA SER A 528 -0.23 3.48 25.50
C SER A 528 0.74 4.40 24.75
N VAL A 529 0.97 4.12 23.48
CA VAL A 529 1.60 5.04 22.53
C VAL A 529 0.56 5.98 21.90
N PHE A 530 0.94 7.22 21.61
CA PHE A 530 0.04 8.30 21.20
C PHE A 530 -0.73 7.97 19.93
N TYR A 531 -0.01 7.57 18.88
CA TYR A 531 -0.63 7.30 17.57
C TYR A 531 -1.58 6.10 17.60
N TYR A 532 -1.27 5.09 18.43
CA TYR A 532 -2.22 4.00 18.67
C TYR A 532 -3.50 4.51 19.35
N TYR A 533 -3.37 5.32 20.40
CA TYR A 533 -4.53 5.86 21.13
C TYR A 533 -5.45 6.67 20.21
N VAL A 534 -4.90 7.62 19.44
CA VAL A 534 -5.71 8.51 18.59
C VAL A 534 -6.39 7.75 17.45
N ASN A 535 -5.71 6.77 16.84
CA ASN A 535 -6.25 5.98 15.72
C ASN A 535 -7.13 4.82 16.15
N SER A 536 -7.09 4.43 17.43
CA SER A 536 -7.91 3.35 18.00
C SER A 536 -9.10 3.90 18.79
N SER A 537 -9.34 5.20 18.73
CA SER A 537 -10.43 5.88 19.44
C SER A 537 -11.82 5.38 19.02
N TRP A 538 -11.99 4.95 17.77
CA TRP A 538 -13.23 4.32 17.27
C TRP A 538 -13.58 2.98 17.97
N LEU A 539 -12.60 2.25 18.53
CA LEU A 539 -12.88 1.05 19.34
C LEU A 539 -13.65 1.38 20.63
N LEU A 540 -13.69 2.66 21.04
CA LEU A 540 -14.40 3.12 22.22
C LEU A 540 -15.89 3.38 21.94
N ASP A 541 -16.27 3.63 20.68
CA ASP A 541 -17.66 3.87 20.29
C ASP A 541 -18.50 2.59 20.41
N ASP A 542 -17.94 1.45 20.00
CA ASP A 542 -18.61 0.13 20.04
C ASP A 542 -18.66 -0.47 21.47
N ALA A 543 -17.81 0.01 22.40
CA ALA A 543 -17.70 -0.51 23.76
C ALA A 543 -18.73 0.08 24.76
N GLY A 544 -19.61 0.99 24.33
CA GLY A 544 -20.82 1.37 25.04
C GLY A 544 -20.64 2.21 26.32
N GLY A 545 -19.68 3.14 26.35
CA GLY A 545 -19.75 4.27 27.28
C GLY A 545 -18.47 4.60 28.05
N GLY A 546 -18.11 5.89 27.95
CA GLY A 546 -17.04 6.55 28.68
C GLY A 546 -15.92 6.99 27.75
N GLU A 547 -16.09 8.15 27.08
CA GLU A 547 -15.03 8.80 26.30
C GLU A 547 -13.73 8.79 27.13
N LEU A 548 -12.61 8.32 26.59
CA LEU A 548 -11.32 8.43 27.25
C LEU A 548 -10.74 9.82 26.95
N LYS A 549 -9.96 10.36 27.87
CA LYS A 549 -9.17 11.57 27.61
C LYS A 549 -7.70 11.35 27.94
N LEU A 550 -6.84 12.03 27.17
CA LEU A 550 -5.41 12.12 27.43
C LEU A 550 -5.13 13.03 28.62
N LEU A 551 -4.09 12.70 29.39
CA LEU A 551 -3.57 13.50 30.48
C LEU A 551 -2.31 14.23 30.03
N SER A 552 -2.17 15.50 30.42
CA SER A 552 -0.88 16.19 30.32
C SER A 552 0.14 15.55 31.25
N VAL A 553 1.41 15.58 30.83
CA VAL A 553 2.54 15.18 31.66
C VAL A 553 3.41 16.41 31.90
N ASP A 554 3.69 16.71 33.16
CA ASP A 554 4.39 17.93 33.59
C ASP A 554 3.79 19.22 32.99
N GLY A 555 2.46 19.24 32.82
CA GLY A 555 1.71 20.38 32.32
C GLY A 555 1.66 20.51 30.79
N VAL A 556 2.30 19.60 30.04
CA VAL A 556 2.27 19.60 28.57
C VAL A 556 1.31 18.53 28.08
N MET A 557 0.33 18.92 27.25
CA MET A 557 -0.58 17.97 26.61
C MET A 557 0.11 17.27 25.43
N PRO A 558 -0.06 15.95 25.26
CA PRO A 558 0.40 15.27 24.06
C PRO A 558 -0.42 15.70 22.84
N SER A 559 0.27 16.01 21.75
CA SER A 559 -0.30 16.40 20.46
C SER A 559 0.77 16.22 19.38
N ASP A 560 0.39 16.14 18.10
CA ASP A 560 1.37 16.08 17.00
C ASP A 560 2.44 17.17 17.12
N SER A 561 2.05 18.40 17.46
CA SER A 561 2.98 19.53 17.58
C SER A 561 3.93 19.37 18.77
N THR A 562 3.41 19.03 19.95
CA THR A 562 4.22 18.94 21.17
C THR A 562 5.12 17.70 21.20
N ILE A 563 4.73 16.66 20.45
CA ILE A 563 5.56 15.46 20.28
C ILE A 563 6.67 15.74 19.27
N ALA A 564 6.32 16.30 18.11
CA ALA A 564 7.30 16.59 17.05
C ALA A 564 8.36 17.61 17.49
N ASP A 565 7.95 18.69 18.17
CA ASP A 565 8.89 19.72 18.67
C ASP A 565 9.67 19.31 19.94
N GLY A 566 9.37 18.13 20.49
CA GLY A 566 10.02 17.57 21.68
C GLY A 566 9.60 18.23 23.00
N SER A 567 8.62 19.14 23.01
CA SER A 567 8.16 19.79 24.24
C SER A 567 7.36 18.86 25.17
N TYR A 568 6.74 17.81 24.63
CA TYR A 568 6.09 16.77 25.42
C TYR A 568 7.16 15.86 26.06
N PRO A 569 7.18 15.72 27.40
CA PRO A 569 8.32 15.13 28.11
C PRO A 569 8.54 13.63 27.87
N LEU A 570 7.55 12.94 27.32
CA LEU A 570 7.61 11.51 26.99
C LEU A 570 7.53 11.26 25.48
N ALA A 571 7.89 12.26 24.68
CA ALA A 571 8.07 12.12 23.24
C ALA A 571 9.27 11.21 22.93
N GLY A 572 9.19 10.50 21.82
CA GLY A 572 10.24 9.63 21.33
C GLY A 572 10.01 9.27 19.86
N TYR A 573 10.60 8.15 19.46
CA TYR A 573 10.54 7.68 18.07
C TYR A 573 10.14 6.23 17.97
N ASN A 574 9.59 5.90 16.80
CA ASN A 574 9.67 4.56 16.24
C ASN A 574 10.93 4.46 15.37
N TYR A 575 11.50 3.27 15.30
CA TYR A 575 12.79 3.02 14.66
C TYR A 575 12.70 1.97 13.57
N VAL A 576 13.51 2.14 12.53
CA VAL A 576 14.05 1.00 11.79
C VAL A 576 15.29 0.51 12.53
N VAL A 577 15.39 -0.79 12.80
CA VAL A 577 16.55 -1.38 13.47
C VAL A 577 17.24 -2.37 12.54
N LEU A 578 18.55 -2.23 12.44
CA LEU A 578 19.44 -3.07 11.64
C LEU A 578 20.59 -3.59 12.51
N ARG A 579 21.25 -4.66 12.07
CA ARG A 579 22.60 -4.96 12.53
C ARG A 579 23.57 -4.00 11.85
N SER A 580 24.55 -3.48 12.58
CA SER A 580 25.48 -2.49 12.02
C SER A 580 26.37 -3.06 10.91
N ASP A 581 26.55 -4.39 10.84
CA ASP A 581 27.28 -5.11 9.79
C ASP A 581 26.42 -5.45 8.55
N GLU A 582 25.15 -5.04 8.52
CA GLU A 582 24.26 -5.22 7.39
C GLU A 582 24.80 -4.49 6.15
N PRO A 583 25.06 -5.18 5.02
CA PRO A 583 25.70 -4.59 3.84
C PRO A 583 24.97 -3.35 3.31
N GLU A 584 25.71 -2.32 2.91
CA GLU A 584 25.16 -1.05 2.40
C GLU A 584 24.19 -1.23 1.22
N ASP A 585 24.41 -2.23 0.37
CA ASP A 585 23.58 -2.56 -0.78
C ASP A 585 22.52 -3.63 -0.47
N SER A 586 22.31 -3.99 0.80
CA SER A 586 21.27 -4.93 1.21
C SER A 586 19.85 -4.38 1.00
N PRO A 587 18.83 -5.25 0.83
CA PRO A 587 17.44 -4.83 0.86
C PRO A 587 17.03 -4.13 2.16
N ALA A 588 17.63 -4.51 3.29
CA ALA A 588 17.35 -3.93 4.61
C ALA A 588 17.82 -2.46 4.71
N ARG A 589 19.03 -2.15 4.26
CA ARG A 589 19.55 -0.77 4.17
C ARG A 589 18.75 0.08 3.20
N ARG A 590 18.36 -0.48 2.04
CA ARG A 590 17.46 0.21 1.09
C ARG A 590 16.11 0.52 1.72
N LEU A 591 15.55 -0.38 2.53
CA LEU A 591 14.28 -0.14 3.21
C LEU A 591 14.41 0.97 4.26
N ALA A 592 15.50 0.99 5.03
CA ALA A 592 15.77 2.09 5.95
C ALA A 592 15.84 3.43 5.20
N ALA A 593 16.59 3.50 4.10
CA ALA A 593 16.68 4.71 3.28
C ALA A 593 15.32 5.13 2.68
N PHE A 594 14.52 4.17 2.21
CA PHE A 594 13.15 4.43 1.72
C PHE A 594 12.30 5.09 2.81
N MET A 595 12.32 4.54 4.03
CA MET A 595 11.52 5.04 5.15
C MET A 595 11.87 6.46 5.56
N LEU A 596 13.13 6.89 5.37
CA LEU A 596 13.57 8.26 5.64
C LEU A 596 13.25 9.24 4.50
N GLY A 597 13.06 8.72 3.28
CA GLY A 597 12.70 9.52 2.09
C GLY A 597 11.26 10.02 2.13
N GLU A 598 10.94 10.97 1.25
CA GLU A 598 9.59 11.57 1.15
C GLU A 598 8.49 10.50 0.94
N ALA A 599 8.75 9.54 0.04
CA ALA A 599 7.83 8.45 -0.23
C ALA A 599 7.56 7.60 1.03
N GLY A 600 8.60 7.24 1.79
CA GLY A 600 8.48 6.49 3.03
C GLY A 600 7.79 7.29 4.14
N GLN A 601 8.11 8.57 4.30
CA GLN A 601 7.45 9.45 5.27
C GLN A 601 5.96 9.65 4.96
N SER A 602 5.57 9.66 3.68
CA SER A 602 4.16 9.58 3.30
C SER A 602 3.52 8.26 3.75
N ARG A 603 4.25 7.14 3.68
CA ARG A 603 3.77 5.83 4.20
C ARG A 603 3.68 5.80 5.72
N VAL A 604 4.60 6.44 6.44
CA VAL A 604 4.55 6.62 7.90
C VAL A 604 3.25 7.32 8.31
N ALA A 605 2.93 8.44 7.65
CA ALA A 605 1.70 9.18 7.92
C ALA A 605 0.44 8.36 7.58
N ASN A 606 0.43 7.68 6.43
CA ASN A 606 -0.69 6.82 6.01
C ASN A 606 -0.86 5.59 6.91
N ALA A 607 0.22 5.10 7.51
CA ALA A 607 0.20 4.04 8.52
C ALA A 607 -0.32 4.54 9.88
N GLY A 608 -0.57 5.84 10.01
CA GLY A 608 -1.17 6.47 11.18
C GLY A 608 -0.17 6.97 12.21
N PHE A 609 1.12 7.11 11.87
CA PHE A 609 2.15 7.61 12.79
C PHE A 609 2.59 9.02 12.46
N GLY A 610 3.33 9.64 13.38
CA GLY A 610 3.87 10.98 13.22
C GLY A 610 5.03 10.98 12.24
N PRO A 611 4.90 11.52 11.02
CA PRO A 611 6.03 11.67 10.13
C PRO A 611 7.04 12.65 10.73
N LEU A 612 8.32 12.46 10.45
CA LEU A 612 9.39 13.34 10.91
C LEU A 612 9.24 14.72 10.25
N SER A 613 9.11 15.76 11.07
CA SER A 613 8.87 17.15 10.64
C SER A 613 10.15 17.95 10.81
N GLY A 614 11.18 17.58 10.08
CA GLY A 614 12.49 18.24 10.13
C GLY A 614 13.53 17.63 9.18
N GLY A 615 13.25 16.40 8.73
CA GLY A 615 14.28 15.49 8.27
C GLY A 615 14.98 14.87 9.49
N PRO A 616 15.32 13.57 9.45
CA PRO A 616 15.83 12.85 10.63
C PRO A 616 17.15 13.42 11.20
N LYS A 617 17.86 14.27 10.46
CA LYS A 617 19.09 14.97 10.87
C LYS A 617 18.90 15.96 12.02
N ALA A 618 17.94 16.89 11.90
CA ALA A 618 17.74 17.94 12.91
C ALA A 618 17.19 17.37 14.23
N ASP A 619 16.37 16.33 14.13
CA ASP A 619 15.81 15.57 15.23
C ASP A 619 16.88 14.73 15.95
N PHE A 620 17.76 14.09 15.18
CA PHE A 620 18.87 13.30 15.71
C PHE A 620 19.94 14.17 16.38
N GLU A 621 20.28 15.32 15.81
CA GLU A 621 21.21 16.29 16.41
C GLU A 621 20.70 16.86 17.76
N ARG A 622 19.38 16.99 17.92
CA ARG A 622 18.75 17.42 19.18
C ARG A 622 18.90 16.37 20.27
N ASP A 623 18.65 15.11 19.94
CA ASP A 623 18.51 14.03 20.93
C ASP A 623 19.81 13.24 21.16
N PHE A 624 20.75 13.32 20.22
CA PHE A 624 22.07 12.69 20.27
C PHE A 624 23.18 13.71 19.96
N PRO A 625 23.39 14.72 20.84
CA PRO A 625 24.33 15.83 20.59
C PRO A 625 25.80 15.40 20.47
N ASP A 626 26.12 14.16 20.86
CA ASP A 626 27.45 13.57 20.80
C ASP A 626 27.74 12.81 19.49
N TRP A 627 26.75 12.69 18.59
CA TRP A 627 26.87 11.95 17.32
C TRP A 627 26.89 12.91 16.13
N SER A 628 27.74 12.64 15.13
CA SER A 628 27.90 13.55 14.00
C SER A 628 26.84 13.26 12.92
N PRO A 629 25.99 14.24 12.57
CA PRO A 629 25.00 14.12 11.49
C PRO A 629 25.62 13.98 10.09
N ASP A 630 26.93 14.14 9.95
CA ASP A 630 27.66 13.89 8.70
C ASP A 630 28.05 12.41 8.53
N GLU A 631 27.88 11.59 9.57
CA GLU A 631 28.08 10.13 9.52
C GLU A 631 26.82 9.39 8.98
N ILE A 632 25.65 10.05 8.97
CA ILE A 632 24.35 9.44 8.67
C ILE A 632 23.70 10.02 7.39
N PHE A 633 23.96 11.28 7.04
CA PHE A 633 23.34 11.94 5.87
C PHE A 633 24.37 12.38 4.82
N PRO A 634 24.52 11.69 3.68
CA PRO A 634 25.44 12.10 2.62
C PRO A 634 24.97 13.39 1.92
N ALA A 635 25.94 14.15 1.41
CA ALA A 635 25.77 15.49 0.85
C ALA A 635 24.81 15.56 -0.36
N GLY A 636 23.77 16.42 -0.32
CA GLY A 636 22.99 16.77 -1.52
C GLY A 636 21.56 17.33 -1.33
N SER A 637 20.94 17.21 -0.15
CA SER A 637 19.52 17.55 0.04
C SER A 637 19.31 19.01 0.49
N SER A 638 18.27 19.70 0.01
CA SER A 638 17.78 20.98 0.58
C SER A 638 16.42 20.76 1.24
N TYR A 639 16.09 21.51 2.30
CA TYR A 639 14.93 21.23 3.16
C TYR A 639 14.03 22.47 3.35
N VAL A 640 12.73 22.35 3.03
CA VAL A 640 11.70 23.39 3.21
C VAL A 640 10.50 22.79 3.95
N VAL A 641 10.07 23.43 5.04
CA VAL A 641 8.88 23.08 5.83
C VAL A 641 7.84 24.17 5.67
N LEU A 642 6.57 23.77 5.52
CA LEU A 642 5.44 24.67 5.51
C LEU A 642 4.56 24.41 6.74
N ALA A 643 4.31 25.45 7.54
CA ALA A 643 3.51 25.36 8.76
C ALA A 643 2.46 26.48 8.84
N TRP A 644 1.24 26.13 9.23
CA TRP A 644 0.18 27.11 9.51
C TRP A 644 0.30 27.65 10.93
N ASP A 645 0.31 28.97 11.07
CA ASP A 645 0.17 29.63 12.37
C ASP A 645 -1.29 29.50 12.85
N ARG A 646 -1.50 28.68 13.88
CA ARG A 646 -2.82 28.34 14.43
C ARG A 646 -3.61 29.56 14.95
N GLY A 647 -2.96 30.71 15.13
CA GLY A 647 -3.61 31.96 15.58
C GLY A 647 -3.97 32.95 14.47
N SER A 648 -3.37 32.86 13.28
CA SER A 648 -3.41 33.97 12.29
C SER A 648 -3.88 33.60 10.88
N ALA A 649 -4.13 32.32 10.59
CA ALA A 649 -4.46 31.84 9.24
C ALA A 649 -3.37 32.22 8.20
N VAL A 650 -2.12 32.24 8.65
CA VAL A 650 -0.93 32.54 7.83
C VAL A 650 -0.07 31.28 7.74
N LEU A 651 0.29 30.92 6.51
CA LEU A 651 1.25 29.86 6.19
C LEU A 651 2.67 30.44 6.25
N ARG A 652 3.57 29.78 6.96
CA ARG A 652 4.99 30.15 7.07
C ARG A 652 5.85 29.06 6.46
N ALA A 653 6.90 29.49 5.78
CA ALA A 653 7.97 28.61 5.33
C ALA A 653 9.21 28.80 6.23
N SER A 654 9.80 27.68 6.64
CA SER A 654 11.06 27.62 7.41
C SER A 654 11.91 26.44 6.91
N GLY A 655 13.22 26.46 7.13
CA GLY A 655 14.10 25.39 6.68
C GLY A 655 15.54 25.83 6.46
N LEU A 656 16.33 24.99 5.79
CA LEU A 656 17.75 25.20 5.53
C LEU A 656 18.05 24.99 4.05
N VAL A 657 18.76 25.96 3.45
CA VAL A 657 19.26 25.87 2.08
C VAL A 657 20.77 25.78 2.12
N ARG A 658 21.34 24.77 1.47
CA ARG A 658 22.79 24.69 1.29
C ARG A 658 23.19 25.56 0.11
N SER A 659 23.91 26.64 0.38
CA SER A 659 24.39 27.55 -0.67
C SER A 659 25.38 26.81 -1.57
N VAL A 660 25.11 26.87 -2.87
CA VAL A 660 25.99 26.27 -3.90
C VAL A 660 27.31 27.04 -4.03
N ALA A 661 27.33 28.32 -3.61
CA ALA A 661 28.49 29.20 -3.73
C ALA A 661 29.56 28.95 -2.65
N ASP A 662 29.16 28.53 -1.46
CA ASP A 662 30.06 28.34 -0.31
C ASP A 662 29.94 26.97 0.37
N GLY A 663 28.98 26.14 -0.06
CA GLY A 663 28.74 24.80 0.48
C GLY A 663 28.19 24.78 1.91
N ARG A 664 27.80 25.93 2.45
CA ARG A 664 27.30 26.09 3.84
C ARG A 664 25.79 26.17 3.89
N TRP A 665 25.22 25.79 5.02
CA TRP A 665 23.80 25.90 5.30
C TRP A 665 23.42 27.32 5.70
N HIS A 666 22.36 27.84 5.11
CA HIS A 666 21.76 29.13 5.43
C HIS A 666 20.31 28.90 5.87
N GLU A 667 19.92 29.55 6.96
CA GLU A 667 18.55 29.53 7.48
C GLU A 667 17.61 30.29 6.52
N LEU A 668 16.46 29.68 6.23
CA LEU A 668 15.36 30.36 5.56
C LEU A 668 14.70 31.31 6.55
N VAL A 669 14.99 32.61 6.43
CA VAL A 669 14.31 33.65 7.23
C VAL A 669 12.85 33.74 6.80
N ALA A 670 11.95 33.65 7.78
CA ALA A 670 10.51 33.48 7.58
C ALA A 670 9.88 34.48 6.59
N ASN A 671 9.09 33.96 5.65
CA ASN A 671 8.13 34.73 4.88
C ASN A 671 6.72 34.16 5.09
N GLN A 672 5.72 35.02 4.95
CA GLN A 672 4.33 34.74 5.30
C GLN A 672 3.46 34.72 4.05
N CYS A 673 2.69 33.66 3.87
CA CYS A 673 1.64 33.56 2.87
C CYS A 673 0.28 33.57 3.59
N PRO A 674 -0.61 34.55 3.35
CA PRO A 674 -1.96 34.51 3.92
C PRO A 674 -2.75 33.33 3.33
N ALA A 675 -3.81 32.90 4.01
CA ALA A 675 -4.75 31.95 3.44
C ALA A 675 -5.42 32.50 2.15
N PRO A 676 -5.72 31.63 1.18
CA PRO A 676 -6.47 32.01 -0.02
C PRO A 676 -7.85 32.53 0.36
N ALA A 677 -8.29 33.62 -0.28
CA ALA A 677 -9.65 34.12 -0.15
C ALA A 677 -10.60 33.24 -0.99
N GLY A 678 -11.40 32.40 -0.33
CA GLY A 678 -12.39 31.53 -0.98
C GLY A 678 -11.77 30.37 -1.78
N GLU A 679 -12.26 30.17 -3.01
CA GLU A 679 -11.86 29.09 -3.93
C GLU A 679 -10.51 29.34 -4.66
N GLY A 680 -9.72 30.32 -4.23
CA GLY A 680 -8.49 30.73 -4.92
C GLY A 680 -7.20 30.02 -4.47
N VAL A 681 -6.07 30.58 -4.92
CA VAL A 681 -4.71 30.19 -4.51
C VAL A 681 -4.00 31.39 -3.88
N ALA A 682 -3.22 31.15 -2.84
CA ALA A 682 -2.33 32.14 -2.26
C ALA A 682 -0.91 31.57 -2.25
N ALA A 683 0.08 32.41 -2.57
CA ALA A 683 1.48 32.04 -2.51
C ALA A 683 2.35 33.19 -1.98
N ALA A 684 3.58 32.87 -1.61
CA ALA A 684 4.65 33.80 -1.26
C ALA A 684 6.00 33.27 -1.78
N VAL A 685 6.98 34.16 -1.85
CA VAL A 685 8.33 33.85 -2.36
C VAL A 685 9.36 34.06 -1.28
N LEU A 686 10.23 33.07 -1.08
CA LEU A 686 11.48 33.25 -0.36
C LEU A 686 12.62 33.29 -1.37
N GLY A 687 13.41 34.37 -1.34
CA GLY A 687 14.61 34.50 -2.16
C GLY A 687 15.89 34.38 -1.32
N PRO A 688 16.21 33.22 -0.73
CA PRO A 688 17.47 33.02 -0.03
C PRO A 688 18.68 33.05 -1.00
N PRO A 689 19.91 33.16 -0.49
CA PRO A 689 21.10 33.12 -1.33
C PRO A 689 21.20 31.82 -2.15
N GLY A 690 21.12 31.94 -3.48
CA GLY A 690 21.36 30.83 -4.40
C GLY A 690 20.15 29.97 -4.76
N CYS A 691 18.94 30.23 -4.24
CA CYS A 691 17.70 29.59 -4.70
C CYS A 691 16.48 30.50 -4.53
N THR A 692 15.36 30.11 -5.14
CA THR A 692 14.06 30.78 -5.02
C THR A 692 13.02 29.74 -4.62
N VAL A 693 12.33 29.95 -3.50
CA VAL A 693 11.23 29.07 -3.06
C VAL A 693 9.91 29.79 -3.28
N VAL A 694 8.98 29.16 -4.00
CA VAL A 694 7.59 29.61 -4.12
C VAL A 694 6.73 28.65 -3.32
N PHE A 695 5.97 29.12 -2.34
CA PHE A 695 5.14 28.25 -1.50
C PHE A 695 3.78 28.88 -1.25
N GLY A 696 2.78 28.06 -0.98
CA GLY A 696 1.42 28.55 -0.86
C GLY A 696 0.41 27.50 -0.44
N SER A 697 -0.86 27.85 -0.59
CA SER A 697 -1.97 26.95 -0.31
C SER A 697 -3.17 27.20 -1.21
N VAL A 698 -4.04 26.19 -1.29
CA VAL A 698 -5.27 26.20 -2.09
C VAL A 698 -6.52 26.25 -1.22
N GLY A 699 -7.56 26.92 -1.72
CA GLY A 699 -8.85 27.08 -1.06
C GLY A 699 -9.46 25.75 -0.59
N ARG A 700 -10.04 25.75 0.61
CA ARG A 700 -10.68 24.56 1.21
C ARG A 700 -12.02 24.20 0.56
N GLU A 701 -12.67 25.16 -0.10
CA GLU A 701 -14.00 25.00 -0.70
C GLU A 701 -13.96 24.32 -2.08
N LEU A 702 -12.77 24.16 -2.64
CA LEU A 702 -12.53 23.48 -3.91
C LEU A 702 -12.80 21.98 -3.82
N ARG A 703 -13.09 21.34 -4.96
CA ARG A 703 -13.34 19.90 -5.07
C ARG A 703 -12.58 19.29 -6.24
N GLY A 704 -12.18 18.02 -6.07
CA GLY A 704 -11.44 17.27 -7.09
C GLY A 704 -9.94 17.53 -7.08
N ASP A 705 -9.24 16.91 -8.03
CA ASP A 705 -7.80 17.07 -8.21
C ASP A 705 -7.50 18.43 -8.82
N LEU A 706 -6.59 19.18 -8.18
CA LEU A 706 -6.20 20.52 -8.62
C LEU A 706 -4.73 20.48 -9.06
N THR A 707 -4.34 21.39 -9.95
CA THR A 707 -2.94 21.55 -10.35
C THR A 707 -2.51 22.99 -10.15
N VAL A 708 -1.42 23.20 -9.42
CA VAL A 708 -0.72 24.48 -9.38
C VAL A 708 0.31 24.51 -10.48
N ARG A 709 0.30 25.56 -11.31
CA ARG A 709 1.24 25.80 -12.39
C ARG A 709 2.05 27.05 -12.10
N LEU A 710 3.37 26.94 -12.00
CA LEU A 710 4.30 28.05 -11.81
C LEU A 710 5.01 28.38 -13.14
N SER A 711 5.00 29.64 -13.55
CA SER A 711 5.71 30.15 -14.74
C SER A 711 6.87 31.06 -14.33
N TYR A 712 8.05 30.89 -14.93
CA TYR A 712 9.27 31.66 -14.62
C TYR A 712 10.28 31.71 -15.79
N ASP A 713 11.25 32.64 -15.72
CA ASP A 713 12.40 32.79 -16.61
C ASP A 713 12.11 32.71 -18.13
N GLY A 714 11.10 33.46 -18.60
CA GLY A 714 10.82 33.60 -20.04
C GLY A 714 10.08 32.41 -20.65
N GLY A 715 9.16 31.80 -19.89
CA GLY A 715 8.25 30.75 -20.35
C GLY A 715 8.54 29.33 -19.83
N GLN A 716 9.37 29.14 -18.81
CA GLN A 716 9.51 27.85 -18.13
C GLN A 716 8.30 27.59 -17.23
N VAL A 717 7.89 26.32 -17.13
CA VAL A 717 6.69 25.92 -16.39
C VAL A 717 6.97 24.72 -15.50
N LEU A 718 6.56 24.79 -14.24
CA LEU A 718 6.47 23.65 -13.32
C LEU A 718 5.02 23.44 -12.89
N THR A 719 4.63 22.20 -12.65
CA THR A 719 3.29 21.85 -12.18
C THR A 719 3.34 20.92 -10.98
N GLN A 720 2.45 21.12 -10.02
CA GLN A 720 2.27 20.26 -8.85
C GLN A 720 0.78 19.95 -8.66
N THR A 721 0.42 18.68 -8.55
CA THR A 721 -0.94 18.28 -8.15
C THR A 721 -1.14 18.57 -6.67
N VAL A 722 -2.26 19.21 -6.34
CA VAL A 722 -2.60 19.61 -4.98
C VAL A 722 -4.06 19.30 -4.68
N TYR A 723 -4.38 19.13 -3.40
CA TYR A 723 -5.76 18.86 -2.95
C TYR A 723 -6.34 20.08 -2.23
N PRO A 724 -7.67 20.27 -2.25
CA PRO A 724 -8.35 21.33 -1.52
C PRO A 724 -7.87 21.45 -0.07
N GLY A 725 -7.51 22.66 0.36
CA GLY A 725 -7.03 22.93 1.72
C GLY A 725 -5.59 22.50 2.02
N ARG A 726 -4.84 21.97 1.05
CA ARG A 726 -3.42 21.60 1.22
C ARG A 726 -2.48 22.73 0.81
N THR A 727 -1.22 22.57 1.19
CA THR A 727 -0.11 23.47 0.86
C THR A 727 0.69 22.93 -0.31
N PHE A 728 1.50 23.79 -0.93
CA PHE A 728 2.37 23.42 -2.06
C PHE A 728 3.67 24.23 -1.99
N HIS A 729 4.73 23.74 -2.64
CA HIS A 729 5.94 24.53 -2.87
C HIS A 729 6.73 24.09 -4.10
N PHE A 730 7.48 25.04 -4.65
CA PHE A 730 8.48 24.85 -5.69
C PHE A 730 9.82 25.39 -5.18
N LEU A 731 10.88 24.61 -5.37
CA LEU A 731 12.26 25.01 -5.12
C LEU A 731 12.96 25.19 -6.46
N LEU A 732 13.41 26.40 -6.75
CA LEU A 732 14.09 26.76 -7.99
C LEU A 732 15.56 27.08 -7.70
N GLU A 733 16.46 26.55 -8.52
CA GLU A 733 17.88 26.87 -8.41
C GLU A 733 18.15 28.31 -8.87
N GLY A 734 18.91 29.07 -8.07
CA GLY A 734 19.23 30.46 -8.35
C GLY A 734 18.10 31.45 -8.08
N GLN A 735 18.35 32.70 -8.45
CA GLN A 735 17.36 33.78 -8.42
C GLN A 735 16.65 33.80 -9.76
N VAL A 736 15.34 33.49 -9.75
CA VAL A 736 14.52 33.38 -10.96
C VAL A 736 13.57 34.55 -11.10
N GLU A 737 13.22 34.92 -12.33
CA GLU A 737 12.17 35.89 -12.62
C GLU A 737 10.81 35.16 -12.69
N LEU A 738 10.00 35.31 -11.64
CA LEU A 738 8.68 34.69 -11.55
C LEU A 738 7.64 35.47 -12.38
N GLU A 739 6.94 34.79 -13.28
CA GLU A 739 5.92 35.39 -14.15
C GLU A 739 4.51 35.29 -13.56
N GLY A 740 4.23 34.21 -12.84
CA GLY A 740 2.95 33.98 -12.17
C GLY A 740 2.72 32.52 -11.78
N LEU A 741 1.68 32.30 -11.00
CA LEU A 741 1.21 31.00 -10.55
C LEU A 741 -0.29 30.88 -10.84
N GLU A 742 -0.71 29.78 -11.42
CA GLU A 742 -2.12 29.49 -11.72
C GLU A 742 -2.58 28.25 -10.97
N LEU A 743 -3.81 28.26 -10.48
CA LEU A 743 -4.50 27.09 -9.97
C LEU A 743 -5.50 26.62 -11.02
N LEU A 744 -5.41 25.35 -11.40
CA LEU A 744 -6.19 24.76 -12.47
C LEU A 744 -7.05 23.62 -11.92
N ALA A 745 -8.29 23.54 -12.38
CA ALA A 745 -9.13 22.36 -12.24
C ALA A 745 -8.62 21.22 -13.13
N ARG A 746 -9.15 20.01 -12.91
CA ARG A 746 -8.82 18.81 -13.70
C ARG A 746 -9.04 18.97 -15.21
N ASP A 747 -10.01 19.79 -15.63
CA ASP A 747 -10.30 20.09 -17.04
C ASP A 747 -9.43 21.21 -17.63
N GLY A 748 -8.47 21.72 -16.85
CA GLY A 748 -7.58 22.81 -17.25
C GLY A 748 -8.16 24.20 -17.09
N GLN A 749 -9.39 24.35 -16.57
CA GLN A 749 -9.97 25.66 -16.26
C GLN A 749 -9.18 26.33 -15.13
N SER A 750 -8.79 27.59 -15.33
CA SER A 750 -8.15 28.40 -14.28
C SER A 750 -9.18 28.78 -13.20
N LEU A 751 -8.89 28.38 -11.97
CA LEU A 751 -9.68 28.63 -10.76
C LEU A 751 -9.15 29.82 -9.95
N GLY A 752 -7.92 30.26 -10.25
CA GLY A 752 -7.30 31.39 -9.59
C GLY A 752 -5.87 31.59 -10.07
N SER A 753 -5.33 32.79 -9.88
CA SER A 753 -3.93 33.06 -10.16
C SER A 753 -3.33 33.94 -9.07
N TRP A 754 -2.03 33.80 -8.88
CA TRP A 754 -1.21 34.60 -8.01
C TRP A 754 -0.04 35.16 -8.82
N LYS A 755 0.36 36.39 -8.50
CA LYS A 755 1.55 37.03 -9.06
C LYS A 755 2.47 37.49 -7.92
N PRO A 756 3.79 37.31 -8.07
CA PRO A 756 4.82 37.68 -7.09
C PRO A 756 4.81 39.12 -6.62
#